data_AF-A0AAW6TYN1-F1
#
_entry.id   AF-A0AAW6TYN1-F1
#
_cell.length_a   1.000
_cell.length_b   1.000
_cell.length_c   1.000
_cell.angle_alpha   90.00
_cell.angle_beta   90.00
_cell.angle_gamma   90.00
#
_symmetry.space_group_name_H-M   'P 1'
#
loop_
_entity.id
_entity.type
_entity.pdbx_description
1 polymer ?
#
loop_
_entity_poly.entity_id
_entity_poly.type
_entity_poly.pdbx_seq_one_letter_code
_entity_poly.pdbx_strand_id
1 'polypeptide(L)'
;MNRHATATLLQGLALVLSIGVRIAGAGDWPTLHRDNQRSGYTDEVVRGPYERKWYRDFHAEMIATRVEAIVAGGMCFVGTFAGRMHALDIADGRTRWTFRAGGSIGASACCWQGRLYFGADEAFDKGTLYCLDACDGSLIWQYDAGAGIWVAPACDGRNVYFGDRAGVFHAVDARTGEGRWTFATGGMILKPASLSLDGRRIVFGSEDMHVYCLDPDGALLWKSAKLAGLSLRDQGPTIWQGLAIVRTNPADSFHTVMDRNGALLKQIQQSIPLGPQDKVLMEQWGDLVVHPTPQRREAEQDGIVRYLRDHPYDRCFHAFDLADGTEPWIAPVLFTVGLHNPPTPPTFHPKTGELYTFARSAMTYYLRGVRRYNVLGRLERQTGRFDWYWPFSDNERDWYAFPMIGDEAQSLSLMGDVLVGHHQGMLSGLDLDRMRAAPIWSGRDTYGGIFGPAAVEGGFDGAARLAMQGYLTGMPNEWHGPDRSICAVAAGRLFWVVGSQVVCVAGPDVPKVAGGGTEPPAPKKSELPWCVAGGNVASRGAGAFDDRIEKTILEPDDLRSFFERSPAIQVRQDNSARAAALRSRLAEQVRELIEDGPWAPFVLQLGISGEERHFWRTAETMQVVALSLPHLPPEIRAKAIAFLDDLWDAGVPLDKPVSDSDGKRREPYDLGPGMKQFAGRQVAYTASIEDLYAVWTYAHYADRWDRVQGRIGAVREIFTDFAKRDIQFDHAGTQDEAERLNGQLAGVLAAGRLFRRIGTDEDGQRAAAALFARMATERIHHERADTWLIRPTRAVSKGLHGAKVPRYVGLTPEVATLLGRYAGEALERNVQALTKGLPLWYQAYGERMIGGENYISPPHLSRGIFAAAADGCRLSAERLATRLDQPWCRADLYHIEKIAAILRRLDGISSQYWVALRR
;
A
#
# COMPACT_ATOMS: atom_id res chain seq x y z
N MET A 1 4.38 -87.67 18.19
CA MET A 1 4.21 -87.30 19.62
C MET A 1 3.86 -85.82 19.66
N ASN A 2 2.56 -85.50 19.73
CA ASN A 2 1.86 -84.99 20.93
C ASN A 2 2.37 -83.61 21.38
N ARG A 3 1.57 -82.54 21.16
CA ARG A 3 0.65 -81.88 22.15
C ARG A 3 1.44 -80.89 23.04
N HIS A 4 1.06 -79.64 23.31
CA HIS A 4 -0.20 -78.91 23.27
C HIS A 4 0.06 -77.39 23.20
N ALA A 5 -1.00 -76.65 22.91
CA ALA A 5 -1.10 -75.22 22.72
C ALA A 5 -1.29 -74.43 24.03
N THR A 6 -1.46 -73.10 23.86
CA THR A 6 -2.10 -72.09 24.75
C THR A 6 -1.26 -71.64 25.95
N ALA A 7 -1.12 -70.34 26.30
CA ALA A 7 -1.99 -69.18 26.11
C ALA A 7 -1.21 -67.83 26.26
N THR A 8 -1.40 -66.95 25.27
CA THR A 8 -1.71 -65.50 25.32
C THR A 8 -0.95 -64.44 26.15
N LEU A 9 -0.74 -63.32 25.43
CA LEU A 9 -0.82 -61.89 25.81
C LEU A 9 0.44 -61.13 26.30
N LEU A 10 0.97 -60.33 25.34
CA LEU A 10 1.15 -58.87 25.39
C LEU A 10 1.83 -58.26 26.62
N GLN A 11 3.02 -57.68 26.41
CA GLN A 11 3.25 -56.22 26.43
C GLN A 11 4.74 -55.92 26.26
N GLY A 12 5.06 -54.92 25.43
CA GLY A 12 6.29 -54.14 25.54
C GLY A 12 7.48 -54.56 24.66
N LEU A 13 7.57 -53.98 23.46
CA LEU A 13 8.61 -53.01 23.08
C LEU A 13 8.65 -52.88 21.54
N ALA A 14 8.09 -51.81 21.03
CA ALA A 14 8.45 -51.25 19.72
C ALA A 14 8.28 -49.74 19.81
N LEU A 15 9.22 -49.08 20.49
CA LEU A 15 9.40 -47.63 20.40
C LEU A 15 10.61 -47.38 19.50
N VAL A 16 10.38 -47.41 18.19
CA VAL A 16 11.25 -46.73 17.22
C VAL A 16 10.47 -45.51 16.77
N LEU A 17 10.89 -44.35 17.27
CA LEU A 17 10.47 -43.03 16.83
C LEU A 17 10.89 -42.86 15.36
N SER A 18 9.99 -43.21 14.43
CA SER A 18 10.05 -42.68 13.07
C SER A 18 9.42 -41.28 13.09
N ILE A 19 10.25 -40.25 13.20
CA ILE A 19 9.89 -38.87 12.82
C ILE A 19 9.76 -38.90 11.30
N GLY A 20 8.59 -39.34 10.81
CA GLY A 20 8.25 -39.29 9.40
C GLY A 20 7.88 -37.86 9.03
N VAL A 21 8.65 -37.28 8.12
CA VAL A 21 8.27 -36.07 7.38
C VAL A 21 6.86 -36.27 6.85
N ARG A 22 5.88 -35.52 7.37
CA ARG A 22 4.57 -35.43 6.72
C ARG A 22 4.77 -34.52 5.50
N ILE A 23 4.83 -35.15 4.32
CA ILE A 23 4.65 -34.47 3.03
C ILE A 23 3.34 -33.68 3.11
N ALA A 24 3.26 -32.52 2.44
CA ALA A 24 2.03 -31.76 2.32
C ALA A 24 0.86 -32.71 1.96
N GLY A 25 -0.11 -32.81 2.85
CA GLY A 25 -1.22 -33.76 2.72
C GLY A 25 -2.28 -33.23 1.76
N ALA A 26 -3.16 -34.10 1.28
CA ALA A 26 -4.30 -33.69 0.43
C ALA A 26 -5.23 -32.64 1.09
N GLY A 27 -5.20 -32.53 2.43
CA GLY A 27 -5.94 -31.54 3.22
C GLY A 27 -5.16 -30.29 3.61
N ASP A 28 -3.95 -30.06 3.09
CA ASP A 28 -3.15 -28.87 3.39
C ASP A 28 -3.54 -27.66 2.51
N TRP A 29 -3.14 -26.47 2.97
CA TRP A 29 -3.19 -25.18 2.28
C TRP A 29 -1.76 -24.63 2.05
N PRO A 30 -0.97 -25.25 1.16
CA PRO A 30 0.48 -25.07 1.13
C PRO A 30 0.97 -23.78 0.46
N THR A 31 0.17 -23.08 -0.32
CA THR A 31 0.58 -21.82 -0.97
C THR A 31 -0.60 -20.83 -1.02
N LEU A 32 -0.33 -19.60 -1.44
CA LEU A 32 -1.33 -18.55 -1.65
C LEU A 32 -2.48 -19.09 -2.52
N HIS A 33 -3.74 -18.90 -2.13
CA HIS A 33 -4.91 -19.47 -2.80
C HIS A 33 -4.84 -21.01 -2.97
N ARG A 34 -4.26 -21.67 -1.98
CA ARG A 34 -4.04 -23.13 -1.83
C ARG A 34 -3.03 -23.76 -2.77
N ASP A 35 -3.11 -23.48 -4.06
CA ASP A 35 -2.34 -24.16 -5.11
C ASP A 35 -1.74 -23.17 -6.13
N ASN A 36 -0.88 -23.69 -7.01
CA ASN A 36 -0.21 -22.86 -8.03
C ASN A 36 -1.15 -22.32 -9.10
N GLN A 37 -2.37 -22.85 -9.23
CA GLN A 37 -3.40 -22.32 -10.13
C GLN A 37 -4.24 -21.22 -9.45
N ARG A 38 -4.06 -21.04 -8.13
CA ARG A 38 -4.79 -20.12 -7.27
C ARG A 38 -6.28 -20.45 -7.21
N SER A 39 -6.62 -21.74 -7.07
CA SER A 39 -8.02 -22.17 -7.09
C SER A 39 -8.85 -21.66 -5.93
N GLY A 40 -8.24 -21.46 -4.75
CA GLY A 40 -8.94 -21.10 -3.52
C GLY A 40 -9.91 -22.19 -3.03
N TYR A 41 -9.80 -23.42 -3.54
CA TYR A 41 -10.75 -24.51 -3.33
C TYR A 41 -10.17 -25.62 -2.48
N THR A 42 -10.96 -26.26 -1.60
CA THR A 42 -10.66 -27.57 -1.00
C THR A 42 -11.87 -28.51 -1.01
N ASP A 43 -11.62 -29.82 -1.05
CA ASP A 43 -12.65 -30.86 -0.88
C ASP A 43 -13.12 -30.96 0.59
N GLU A 44 -12.30 -30.50 1.52
CA GLU A 44 -12.61 -30.55 2.94
C GLU A 44 -13.78 -29.61 3.27
N VAL A 45 -14.74 -30.07 4.09
CA VAL A 45 -15.86 -29.24 4.54
C VAL A 45 -15.83 -29.14 6.06
N VAL A 46 -15.67 -27.92 6.56
CA VAL A 46 -15.77 -27.63 8.00
C VAL A 46 -17.22 -27.28 8.31
N ARG A 47 -17.86 -28.06 9.18
CA ARG A 47 -19.27 -27.86 9.56
C ARG A 47 -19.39 -27.14 10.90
N GLY A 48 -20.39 -26.27 11.00
CA GLY A 48 -20.76 -25.61 12.24
C GLY A 48 -21.58 -26.50 13.21
N PRO A 49 -21.99 -25.96 14.37
CA PRO A 49 -21.82 -24.57 14.80
C PRO A 49 -20.36 -24.20 14.98
N TYR A 50 -19.97 -23.04 14.46
CA TYR A 50 -18.58 -22.60 14.42
C TYR A 50 -18.16 -21.95 15.74
N GLU A 51 -16.97 -22.28 16.20
CA GLU A 51 -16.38 -21.65 17.38
C GLU A 51 -14.88 -21.38 17.20
N ARG A 52 -14.40 -20.30 17.82
CA ARG A 52 -12.98 -19.98 17.88
C ARG A 52 -12.26 -21.05 18.68
N LYS A 53 -11.24 -21.64 18.07
CA LYS A 53 -10.33 -22.60 18.70
C LYS A 53 -9.15 -21.91 19.35
N TRP A 54 -8.62 -20.90 18.66
CA TRP A 54 -7.55 -20.04 19.15
C TRP A 54 -7.47 -18.77 18.30
N TYR A 55 -6.75 -17.76 18.80
CA TYR A 55 -6.30 -16.64 17.97
C TYR A 55 -4.91 -16.17 18.42
N ARG A 56 -4.21 -15.49 17.52
CA ARG A 56 -2.92 -14.85 17.78
C ARG A 56 -2.94 -13.40 17.34
N ASP A 57 -2.37 -12.54 18.17
CA ASP A 57 -2.28 -11.10 17.94
C ASP A 57 -0.83 -10.71 17.61
N PHE A 58 -0.66 -10.04 16.48
CA PHE A 58 0.59 -9.53 15.94
C PHE A 58 0.55 -8.01 15.74
N HIS A 59 -0.33 -7.26 16.40
CA HIS A 59 -0.46 -5.81 16.22
C HIS A 59 0.87 -5.03 16.35
N ALA A 60 1.77 -5.48 17.23
CA ALA A 60 3.09 -4.87 17.40
C ALA A 60 4.08 -5.16 16.25
N GLU A 61 3.83 -6.21 15.46
CA GLU A 61 4.68 -6.63 14.35
C GLU A 61 4.08 -6.33 12.97
N MET A 62 2.75 -6.24 12.91
CA MET A 62 1.90 -5.92 11.77
C MET A 62 1.95 -6.97 10.64
N ILE A 63 0.78 -7.43 10.19
CA ILE A 63 0.64 -8.38 9.06
C ILE A 63 0.06 -7.63 7.86
N ALA A 64 0.63 -7.86 6.67
CA ALA A 64 0.13 -7.27 5.42
C ALA A 64 -1.30 -7.74 5.10
N THR A 65 -2.10 -6.86 4.51
CA THR A 65 -3.53 -7.13 4.20
C THR A 65 -3.79 -8.30 3.26
N ARG A 66 -2.81 -8.64 2.43
CA ARG A 66 -2.88 -9.74 1.45
C ARG A 66 -2.22 -11.03 1.92
N VAL A 67 -1.64 -11.06 3.13
CA VAL A 67 -1.04 -12.27 3.69
C VAL A 67 -2.16 -13.24 4.08
N GLU A 68 -2.06 -14.46 3.56
CA GLU A 68 -2.90 -15.58 3.92
C GLU A 68 -2.17 -16.48 4.92
N ALA A 69 -2.95 -17.16 5.76
CA ALA A 69 -2.43 -18.26 6.56
C ALA A 69 -2.05 -19.44 5.65
N ILE A 70 -0.77 -19.83 5.67
CA ILE A 70 -0.30 -21.00 4.93
C ILE A 70 -0.27 -22.18 5.87
N VAL A 71 -1.03 -23.23 5.58
CA VAL A 71 -1.26 -24.34 6.50
C VAL A 71 -0.73 -25.63 5.91
N ALA A 72 0.31 -26.20 6.50
CA ALA A 72 0.87 -27.47 6.05
C ALA A 72 1.56 -28.22 7.18
N GLY A 73 1.51 -29.55 7.14
CA GLY A 73 2.26 -30.39 8.09
C GLY A 73 1.90 -30.17 9.57
N GLY A 74 0.68 -29.71 9.87
CA GLY A 74 0.24 -29.40 11.23
C GLY A 74 0.66 -28.02 11.75
N MET A 75 1.15 -27.13 10.88
CA MET A 75 1.55 -25.76 11.21
C MET A 75 0.81 -24.74 10.36
N CYS A 76 0.66 -23.54 10.89
CA CYS A 76 0.19 -22.34 10.22
C CYS A 76 1.32 -21.31 10.18
N PHE A 77 1.74 -20.89 8.98
CA PHE A 77 2.83 -19.96 8.74
C PHE A 77 2.33 -18.56 8.39
N VAL A 78 2.85 -17.54 9.07
CA VAL A 78 2.49 -16.13 8.85
C VAL A 78 3.73 -15.24 9.00
N GLY A 79 3.95 -14.37 8.01
CA GLY A 79 5.00 -13.35 8.01
C GLY A 79 4.51 -11.99 8.49
N THR A 80 5.40 -11.20 9.11
CA THR A 80 5.10 -9.86 9.63
C THR A 80 6.03 -8.77 9.06
N PHE A 81 5.60 -7.51 9.11
CA PHE A 81 6.43 -6.36 8.73
C PHE A 81 7.62 -6.12 9.67
N ALA A 82 7.58 -6.67 10.88
CA ALA A 82 8.74 -6.74 11.77
C ALA A 82 9.82 -7.73 11.30
N GLY A 83 9.63 -8.40 10.16
CA GLY A 83 10.59 -9.32 9.56
C GLY A 83 10.66 -10.65 10.30
N ARG A 84 9.52 -11.13 10.82
CA ARG A 84 9.41 -12.41 11.50
C ARG A 84 8.48 -13.34 10.76
N MET A 85 8.96 -14.55 10.47
CA MET A 85 8.14 -15.67 10.03
C MET A 85 7.80 -16.51 11.26
N HIS A 86 6.50 -16.67 11.53
CA HIS A 86 6.00 -17.47 12.65
C HIS A 86 5.42 -18.78 12.13
N ALA A 87 5.77 -19.90 12.78
CA ALA A 87 5.04 -21.14 12.65
C ALA A 87 4.22 -21.39 13.91
N LEU A 88 2.91 -21.47 13.75
CA LEU A 88 1.95 -21.71 14.81
C LEU A 88 1.45 -23.15 14.74
N ASP A 89 1.31 -23.81 15.87
CA ASP A 89 0.64 -25.10 15.92
C ASP A 89 -0.85 -24.94 15.57
N ILE A 90 -1.38 -25.76 14.67
CA ILE A 90 -2.79 -25.65 14.27
C ILE A 90 -3.79 -26.06 15.36
N ALA A 91 -3.35 -26.82 16.37
CA ALA A 91 -4.22 -27.28 17.45
C ALA A 91 -4.49 -26.18 18.48
N ASP A 92 -3.49 -25.35 18.80
CA ASP A 92 -3.58 -24.39 19.90
C ASP A 92 -3.03 -22.98 19.62
N GLY A 93 -2.52 -22.73 18.41
CA GLY A 93 -1.98 -21.42 18.01
C GLY A 93 -0.66 -21.05 18.68
N ARG A 94 -0.02 -21.94 19.44
CA ARG A 94 1.28 -21.65 20.06
C ARG A 94 2.38 -21.61 19.01
N THR A 95 3.26 -20.64 19.12
CA THR A 95 4.45 -20.54 18.29
C THR A 95 5.35 -21.75 18.52
N ARG A 96 5.54 -22.56 17.48
CA ARG A 96 6.49 -23.68 17.45
C ARG A 96 7.91 -23.17 17.23
N TRP A 97 8.07 -22.25 16.28
CA TRP A 97 9.32 -21.57 16.01
C TRP A 97 9.05 -20.19 15.38
N THR A 98 10.07 -19.32 15.44
CA THR A 98 10.10 -18.04 14.74
C THR A 98 11.44 -17.88 14.05
N PHE A 99 11.43 -17.37 12.82
CA PHE A 99 12.63 -16.99 12.09
C PHE A 99 12.67 -15.47 11.87
N ARG A 100 13.84 -14.85 12.03
CA ARG A 100 14.04 -13.41 11.82
C ARG A 100 14.73 -13.17 10.48
N ALA A 101 14.00 -12.63 9.52
CA ALA A 101 14.54 -12.16 8.24
C ALA A 101 15.26 -10.81 8.38
N GLY A 102 16.00 -10.43 7.34
CA GLY A 102 16.69 -9.13 7.28
C GLY A 102 15.76 -7.93 7.10
N GLY A 103 14.51 -8.14 6.71
CA GLY A 103 13.56 -7.10 6.35
C GLY A 103 12.10 -7.55 6.46
N SER A 104 11.18 -6.68 6.04
CA SER A 104 9.74 -6.90 6.18
C SER A 104 9.25 -8.05 5.30
N ILE A 105 8.35 -8.88 5.82
CA ILE A 105 7.73 -9.98 5.07
C ILE A 105 6.31 -9.54 4.69
N GLY A 106 6.16 -9.11 3.44
CA GLY A 106 4.92 -8.50 2.94
C GLY A 106 3.98 -9.46 2.21
N ALA A 107 4.32 -10.75 2.09
CA ALA A 107 3.52 -11.71 1.33
C ALA A 107 3.51 -13.09 1.99
N SER A 108 2.53 -13.91 1.61
CA SER A 108 2.37 -15.28 2.09
C SER A 108 3.58 -16.14 1.70
N ALA A 109 3.91 -17.11 2.56
CA ALA A 109 4.91 -18.12 2.25
C ALA A 109 4.38 -19.15 1.23
N CYS A 110 5.27 -20.01 0.74
CA CYS A 110 4.94 -21.22 0.02
C CYS A 110 5.61 -22.41 0.72
N CYS A 111 4.83 -23.41 1.10
CA CYS A 111 5.33 -24.67 1.63
C CYS A 111 5.29 -25.74 0.53
N TRP A 112 6.43 -26.39 0.26
CA TRP A 112 6.50 -27.50 -0.68
C TRP A 112 7.40 -28.59 -0.12
N GLN A 113 6.85 -29.79 0.05
CA GLN A 113 7.58 -30.98 0.53
C GLN A 113 8.41 -30.72 1.81
N GLY A 114 7.82 -30.03 2.79
CA GLY A 114 8.47 -29.74 4.08
C GLY A 114 9.47 -28.58 4.05
N ARG A 115 9.54 -27.82 2.95
CA ARG A 115 10.35 -26.60 2.82
C ARG A 115 9.45 -25.39 2.73
N LEU A 116 9.76 -24.35 3.49
CA LEU A 116 9.03 -23.08 3.49
C LEU A 116 9.84 -21.99 2.78
N TYR A 117 9.26 -21.39 1.74
CA TYR A 117 9.85 -20.31 0.95
C TYR A 117 9.11 -19.00 1.20
N PHE A 118 9.83 -17.91 1.42
CA PHE A 118 9.25 -16.56 1.52
C PHE A 118 10.26 -15.48 1.18
N GLY A 119 9.77 -14.37 0.64
CA GLY A 119 10.57 -13.18 0.34
C GLY A 119 10.56 -12.15 1.47
N ALA A 120 11.66 -11.42 1.61
CA ALA A 120 11.75 -10.24 2.47
C ALA A 120 12.22 -9.02 1.68
N ASP A 121 11.71 -7.85 2.08
CA ASP A 121 12.12 -6.54 1.58
C ASP A 121 13.00 -5.84 2.63
N GLU A 122 14.31 -5.78 2.35
CA GLU A 122 15.33 -5.33 3.30
C GLU A 122 15.84 -3.91 3.02
N ALA A 123 16.09 -3.58 1.75
CA ALA A 123 16.53 -2.27 1.26
C ALA A 123 16.29 -2.13 -0.25
N PHE A 124 16.46 -0.91 -0.81
CA PHE A 124 16.35 -0.68 -2.25
C PHE A 124 17.25 -1.58 -3.12
N ASP A 125 18.41 -1.98 -2.60
CA ASP A 125 19.42 -2.80 -3.27
C ASP A 125 19.52 -4.20 -2.67
N LYS A 126 18.54 -4.61 -1.86
CA LYS A 126 18.57 -5.89 -1.17
C LYS A 126 17.19 -6.45 -0.86
N GLY A 127 16.94 -7.65 -1.34
CA GLY A 127 15.83 -8.50 -0.92
C GLY A 127 16.25 -9.94 -0.96
N THR A 128 15.74 -10.74 -0.02
CA THR A 128 16.21 -12.11 0.18
C THR A 128 15.05 -13.07 0.10
N LEU A 129 15.16 -14.10 -0.75
CA LEU A 129 14.32 -15.29 -0.69
C LEU A 129 14.93 -16.27 0.31
N TYR A 130 14.16 -16.64 1.33
CA TYR A 130 14.57 -17.61 2.34
C TYR A 130 13.93 -18.97 2.06
N CYS A 131 14.68 -20.05 2.29
CA CYS A 131 14.17 -21.41 2.39
C CYS A 131 14.46 -21.96 3.78
N LEU A 132 13.42 -22.30 4.52
CA LEU A 132 13.51 -22.92 5.83
C LEU A 132 13.01 -24.36 5.80
N ASP A 133 13.48 -25.18 6.73
CA ASP A 133 12.79 -26.40 7.10
C ASP A 133 11.47 -26.01 7.77
N ALA A 134 10.35 -26.52 7.25
CA ALA A 134 9.04 -26.15 7.73
C ALA A 134 8.78 -26.65 9.16
N CYS A 135 9.40 -27.75 9.58
CA CYS A 135 9.17 -28.38 10.89
C CYS A 135 9.84 -27.63 12.04
N ASP A 136 11.08 -27.17 11.86
CA ASP A 136 11.86 -26.55 12.95
C ASP A 136 12.28 -25.09 12.68
N GLY A 137 12.06 -24.58 11.47
CA GLY A 137 12.39 -23.21 11.09
C GLY A 137 13.87 -22.97 10.82
N SER A 138 14.69 -24.03 10.76
CA SER A 138 16.11 -23.92 10.43
C SER A 138 16.32 -23.45 9.00
N LEU A 139 17.29 -22.55 8.80
CA LEU A 139 17.65 -22.03 7.49
C LEU A 139 18.33 -23.14 6.66
N ILE A 140 17.74 -23.47 5.50
CA ILE A 140 18.33 -24.41 4.54
C ILE A 140 19.23 -23.64 3.56
N TRP A 141 18.67 -22.60 2.93
CA TRP A 141 19.40 -21.71 2.02
C TRP A 141 18.71 -20.34 1.94
N GLN A 142 19.45 -19.36 1.43
CA GLN A 142 18.90 -18.05 1.08
C GLN A 142 19.47 -17.57 -0.27
N TYR A 143 18.70 -16.76 -0.98
CA TYR A 143 19.06 -16.19 -2.28
C TYR A 143 18.88 -14.68 -2.24
N ASP A 144 19.91 -13.92 -2.62
CA ASP A 144 19.85 -12.45 -2.76
C ASP A 144 19.32 -12.09 -4.15
N ALA A 145 18.15 -11.45 -4.19
CA ALA A 145 17.50 -11.00 -5.41
C ALA A 145 18.00 -9.63 -5.88
N GLY A 146 18.74 -8.88 -5.04
CA GLY A 146 19.22 -7.53 -5.37
C GLY A 146 18.17 -6.42 -5.23
N ALA A 147 16.90 -6.76 -4.98
CA ALA A 147 15.83 -5.82 -4.64
C ALA A 147 14.75 -6.49 -3.79
N GLY A 148 13.97 -5.67 -3.08
CA GLY A 148 12.93 -6.15 -2.17
C GLY A 148 11.90 -7.08 -2.82
N ILE A 149 11.58 -8.18 -2.14
CA ILE A 149 10.59 -9.17 -2.61
C ILE A 149 9.26 -8.91 -1.91
N TRP A 150 8.22 -8.57 -2.68
CA TRP A 150 6.91 -8.16 -2.17
C TRP A 150 5.76 -9.10 -2.55
N VAL A 151 6.08 -10.25 -3.14
CA VAL A 151 5.12 -11.22 -3.68
C VAL A 151 5.31 -12.60 -3.07
N ALA A 152 4.22 -13.38 -3.03
CA ALA A 152 4.28 -14.76 -2.59
C ALA A 152 5.02 -15.62 -3.64
N PRO A 153 5.99 -16.45 -3.24
CA PRO A 153 6.64 -17.38 -4.16
C PRO A 153 5.68 -18.45 -4.70
N ALA A 154 5.93 -18.92 -5.92
CA ALA A 154 5.33 -20.15 -6.47
C ALA A 154 6.40 -21.22 -6.62
N CYS A 155 6.07 -22.50 -6.40
CA CYS A 155 7.05 -23.59 -6.49
C CYS A 155 6.45 -24.80 -7.21
N ASP A 156 7.17 -25.35 -8.17
CA ASP A 156 6.81 -26.59 -8.88
C ASP A 156 7.59 -27.82 -8.39
N GLY A 157 8.37 -27.65 -7.32
CA GLY A 157 9.26 -28.66 -6.75
C GLY A 157 10.65 -28.74 -7.40
N ARG A 158 10.86 -28.11 -8.56
CA ARG A 158 12.19 -27.93 -9.17
C ARG A 158 12.72 -26.53 -8.91
N ASN A 159 11.88 -25.53 -9.14
CA ASN A 159 12.21 -24.13 -9.00
C ASN A 159 11.22 -23.39 -8.11
N VAL A 160 11.68 -22.27 -7.56
CA VAL A 160 10.89 -21.24 -6.88
C VAL A 160 10.87 -20.01 -7.77
N TYR A 161 9.68 -19.51 -8.08
CA TYR A 161 9.43 -18.39 -8.97
C TYR A 161 8.85 -17.20 -8.20
N PHE A 162 9.40 -16.01 -8.42
CA PHE A 162 8.96 -14.77 -7.77
C PHE A 162 9.45 -13.55 -8.55
N GLY A 163 8.80 -12.41 -8.35
CA GLY A 163 9.26 -11.13 -8.84
C GLY A 163 9.76 -10.22 -7.71
N ASP A 164 10.55 -9.22 -8.08
CA ASP A 164 11.05 -8.21 -7.15
C ASP A 164 10.55 -6.79 -7.48
N ARG A 165 10.87 -5.85 -6.58
CA ARG A 165 10.56 -4.43 -6.78
C ARG A 165 11.41 -3.75 -7.86
N ALA A 166 12.52 -4.33 -8.31
CA ALA A 166 13.29 -3.78 -9.43
C ALA A 166 12.71 -4.15 -10.81
N GLY A 167 11.68 -5.00 -10.85
CA GLY A 167 11.09 -5.49 -12.09
C GLY A 167 11.83 -6.70 -12.66
N VAL A 168 12.50 -7.47 -11.81
CA VAL A 168 13.16 -8.72 -12.19
C VAL A 168 12.35 -9.90 -11.68
N PHE A 169 12.01 -10.81 -12.59
CA PHE A 169 11.42 -12.10 -12.29
C PHE A 169 12.54 -13.14 -12.17
N HIS A 170 12.49 -13.97 -11.14
CA HIS A 170 13.54 -14.92 -10.80
C HIS A 170 13.00 -16.35 -10.84
N ALA A 171 13.85 -17.28 -11.27
CA ALA A 171 13.74 -18.69 -10.96
C ALA A 171 14.97 -19.14 -10.18
N VAL A 172 14.73 -19.80 -9.05
CA VAL A 172 15.76 -20.29 -8.14
C VAL A 172 15.54 -21.78 -7.92
N ASP A 173 16.60 -22.58 -7.96
CA ASP A 173 16.49 -24.01 -7.67
C ASP A 173 15.94 -24.26 -6.27
N ALA A 174 14.83 -24.97 -6.17
CA ALA A 174 14.12 -25.20 -4.92
C ALA A 174 14.97 -26.00 -3.91
N ARG A 175 15.89 -26.85 -4.40
CA ARG A 175 16.71 -27.71 -3.56
C ARG A 175 17.92 -26.99 -2.98
N THR A 176 18.59 -26.16 -3.78
CA THR A 176 19.92 -25.60 -3.50
C THR A 176 19.93 -24.09 -3.26
N GLY A 177 18.92 -23.36 -3.73
CA GLY A 177 18.91 -21.90 -3.68
C GLY A 177 19.75 -21.24 -4.77
N GLU A 178 20.28 -22.01 -5.73
CA GLU A 178 21.05 -21.45 -6.86
C GLU A 178 20.11 -20.77 -7.87
N GLY A 179 20.46 -19.55 -8.27
CA GLY A 179 19.75 -18.84 -9.34
C GLY A 179 19.82 -19.62 -10.65
N ARG A 180 18.67 -19.86 -11.29
CA ARG A 180 18.57 -20.54 -12.59
C ARG A 180 18.57 -19.55 -13.73
N TRP A 181 17.68 -18.57 -13.66
CA TRP A 181 17.53 -17.53 -14.67
C TRP A 181 16.76 -16.34 -14.09
N THR A 182 16.85 -15.21 -14.79
CA THR A 182 16.11 -13.99 -14.49
C THR A 182 15.51 -13.40 -15.75
N PHE A 183 14.37 -12.73 -15.63
CA PHE A 183 13.67 -12.03 -16.72
C PHE A 183 13.29 -10.62 -16.29
N ALA A 184 13.73 -9.60 -17.02
CA ALA A 184 13.44 -8.20 -16.68
C ALA A 184 12.15 -7.69 -17.36
N THR A 185 11.32 -6.98 -16.60
CA THR A 185 10.13 -6.24 -17.06
C THR A 185 10.37 -4.74 -17.05
N GLY A 186 9.42 -3.95 -17.57
CA GLY A 186 9.54 -2.48 -17.60
C GLY A 186 9.13 -1.77 -16.31
N GLY A 187 8.73 -2.52 -15.28
CA GLY A 187 8.18 -2.02 -14.03
C GLY A 187 8.20 -3.08 -12.94
N MET A 188 7.93 -2.66 -11.71
CA MET A 188 7.98 -3.52 -10.51
C MET A 188 7.06 -4.74 -10.65
N ILE A 189 7.45 -5.88 -10.09
CA ILE A 189 6.60 -7.07 -10.05
C ILE A 189 6.00 -7.19 -8.65
N LEU A 190 4.79 -6.63 -8.50
CA LEU A 190 4.04 -6.63 -7.24
C LEU A 190 2.90 -7.67 -7.23
N LYS A 191 2.88 -8.57 -8.21
CA LYS A 191 1.88 -9.62 -8.40
C LYS A 191 2.54 -11.01 -8.33
N PRO A 192 2.05 -11.95 -7.50
CA PRO A 192 2.60 -13.29 -7.46
C PRO A 192 2.31 -14.06 -8.76
N ALA A 193 3.19 -15.00 -9.10
CA ALA A 193 3.03 -15.84 -10.28
C ALA A 193 2.07 -17.01 -10.04
N SER A 194 1.54 -17.55 -11.13
CA SER A 194 0.73 -18.77 -11.16
C SER A 194 1.27 -19.72 -12.21
N LEU A 195 1.20 -21.03 -11.92
CA LEU A 195 1.77 -22.08 -12.75
C LEU A 195 0.65 -22.93 -13.35
N SER A 196 0.75 -23.27 -14.63
CA SER A 196 -0.16 -24.22 -15.26
C SER A 196 -0.04 -25.60 -14.62
N LEU A 197 -1.13 -26.39 -14.68
CA LEU A 197 -1.18 -27.71 -14.04
C LEU A 197 -0.11 -28.67 -14.60
N ASP A 198 0.25 -28.53 -15.87
CA ASP A 198 1.31 -29.31 -16.51
C ASP A 198 2.73 -28.78 -16.22
N GLY A 199 2.85 -27.68 -15.49
CA GLY A 199 4.11 -27.03 -15.13
C GLY A 199 4.85 -26.41 -16.31
N ARG A 200 4.19 -26.18 -17.46
CA ARG A 200 4.84 -25.66 -18.68
C ARG A 200 4.73 -24.15 -18.86
N ARG A 201 3.87 -23.48 -18.09
CA ARG A 201 3.59 -22.06 -18.23
C ARG A 201 3.57 -21.37 -16.88
N ILE A 202 4.30 -20.27 -16.81
CA ILE A 202 4.44 -19.40 -15.65
C ILE A 202 3.83 -18.07 -16.03
N VAL A 203 2.76 -17.64 -15.36
CA VAL A 203 2.06 -16.39 -15.69
C VAL A 203 2.17 -15.40 -14.54
N PHE A 204 2.54 -14.16 -14.85
CA PHE A 204 2.62 -13.07 -13.88
C PHE A 204 2.38 -11.71 -14.55
N GLY A 205 2.12 -10.68 -13.75
CA GLY A 205 1.95 -9.30 -14.23
C GLY A 205 2.97 -8.35 -13.61
N SER A 206 3.29 -7.27 -14.30
CA SER A 206 4.19 -6.20 -13.82
C SER A 206 3.51 -4.84 -13.86
N GLU A 207 3.97 -3.88 -13.05
CA GLU A 207 3.46 -2.51 -13.02
C GLU A 207 3.72 -1.73 -14.32
N ASP A 208 4.45 -2.30 -15.29
CA ASP A 208 4.47 -1.83 -16.69
C ASP A 208 3.17 -2.12 -17.47
N MET A 209 2.14 -2.62 -16.79
CA MET A 209 0.82 -2.95 -17.30
C MET A 209 0.82 -4.05 -18.37
N HIS A 210 1.75 -4.99 -18.30
CA HIS A 210 1.75 -6.20 -19.12
C HIS A 210 1.61 -7.48 -18.30
N VAL A 211 1.01 -8.49 -18.92
CA VAL A 211 0.99 -9.88 -18.44
C VAL A 211 1.99 -10.67 -19.27
N TYR A 212 2.82 -11.44 -18.59
CA TYR A 212 3.89 -12.24 -19.17
C TYR A 212 3.60 -13.71 -18.96
N CYS A 213 3.92 -14.53 -19.96
CA CYS A 213 3.98 -15.98 -19.83
C CYS A 213 5.35 -16.48 -20.25
N LEU A 214 6.03 -17.15 -19.32
CA LEU A 214 7.32 -17.79 -19.53
C LEU A 214 7.17 -19.32 -19.47
N ASP A 215 8.11 -20.02 -20.08
CA ASP A 215 8.33 -21.44 -19.81
C ASP A 215 9.23 -21.65 -18.57
N PRO A 216 9.40 -22.90 -18.08
CA PRO A 216 10.24 -23.19 -16.92
C PRO A 216 11.74 -22.90 -17.11
N ASP A 217 12.19 -22.74 -18.35
CA ASP A 217 13.58 -22.44 -18.70
C ASP A 217 13.81 -20.91 -18.85
N GLY A 218 12.75 -20.11 -18.69
CA GLY A 218 12.79 -18.65 -18.68
C GLY A 218 12.55 -18.02 -20.05
N ALA A 219 12.18 -18.80 -21.07
CA ALA A 219 11.87 -18.26 -22.39
C ALA A 219 10.48 -17.61 -22.39
N LEU A 220 10.39 -16.41 -22.99
CA LEU A 220 9.12 -15.72 -23.18
C LEU A 220 8.26 -16.46 -24.22
N LEU A 221 7.13 -17.01 -23.77
CA LEU A 221 6.14 -17.64 -24.63
C LEU A 221 5.22 -16.60 -25.26
N TRP A 222 4.73 -15.67 -24.45
CA TRP A 222 3.95 -14.52 -24.92
C TRP A 222 3.96 -13.38 -23.91
N LYS A 223 3.65 -12.18 -24.40
CA LYS A 223 3.45 -10.95 -23.64
C LYS A 223 2.14 -10.32 -24.12
N SER A 224 1.25 -9.93 -23.20
CA SER A 224 0.00 -9.26 -23.56
C SER A 224 0.28 -7.92 -24.25
N ALA A 225 -0.74 -7.31 -24.86
CA ALA A 225 -0.68 -5.87 -25.10
C ALA A 225 -0.61 -5.11 -23.75
N LYS A 226 -0.15 -3.85 -23.77
CA LYS A 226 -0.23 -2.99 -22.59
C LYS A 226 -1.70 -2.81 -22.21
N LEU A 227 -2.05 -3.19 -20.99
CA LEU A 227 -3.42 -3.09 -20.49
C LEU A 227 -3.72 -1.64 -20.10
N ALA A 228 -4.91 -1.18 -20.47
CA ALA A 228 -5.43 0.08 -19.98
C ALA A 228 -5.87 -0.11 -18.52
N GLY A 229 -5.28 0.65 -17.60
CA GLY A 229 -5.50 0.51 -16.16
C GLY A 229 -4.35 1.12 -15.36
N LEU A 230 -4.49 1.12 -14.04
CA LEU A 230 -3.54 1.79 -13.14
C LEU A 230 -2.45 0.86 -12.59
N SER A 231 -2.82 -0.37 -12.21
CA SER A 231 -1.93 -1.29 -11.49
C SER A 231 -2.37 -2.75 -11.63
N LEU A 232 -1.40 -3.68 -11.51
CA LEU A 232 -1.56 -5.14 -11.56
C LEU A 232 -1.26 -5.82 -10.21
N ARG A 233 -0.93 -5.04 -9.17
CA ARG A 233 -0.40 -5.48 -7.87
C ARG A 233 -1.29 -6.45 -7.07
N ASP A 234 -0.68 -6.98 -6.01
CA ASP A 234 -1.24 -7.81 -4.92
C ASP A 234 -1.65 -9.22 -5.32
N GLN A 235 -2.61 -9.38 -6.24
CA GLN A 235 -3.30 -10.65 -6.44
C GLN A 235 -2.85 -11.38 -7.70
N GLY A 236 -2.43 -12.64 -7.57
CA GLY A 236 -1.92 -13.46 -8.67
C GLY A 236 -2.95 -13.77 -9.77
N PRO A 237 -2.53 -14.16 -10.99
CA PRO A 237 -3.45 -14.68 -11.99
C PRO A 237 -4.14 -15.97 -11.51
N THR A 238 -5.42 -16.18 -11.81
CA THR A 238 -6.08 -17.48 -11.59
C THR A 238 -6.00 -18.29 -12.87
N ILE A 239 -5.43 -19.50 -12.81
CA ILE A 239 -5.37 -20.39 -13.98
C ILE A 239 -6.57 -21.33 -13.96
N TRP A 240 -7.49 -21.11 -14.90
CA TRP A 240 -8.75 -21.83 -14.98
C TRP A 240 -9.05 -22.25 -16.42
N GLN A 241 -9.19 -23.56 -16.66
CA GLN A 241 -9.58 -24.14 -17.95
C GLN A 241 -8.83 -23.56 -19.17
N GLY A 242 -7.50 -23.51 -19.06
CA GLY A 242 -6.63 -23.00 -20.12
C GLY A 242 -6.56 -21.47 -20.21
N LEU A 243 -7.20 -20.73 -19.30
CA LEU A 243 -7.13 -19.28 -19.22
C LEU A 243 -6.34 -18.83 -18.00
N ALA A 244 -5.60 -17.73 -18.14
CA ALA A 244 -5.12 -16.91 -17.04
C ALA A 244 -6.07 -15.73 -16.84
N ILE A 245 -6.82 -15.74 -15.73
CA ILE A 245 -7.68 -14.64 -15.32
C ILE A 245 -6.86 -13.62 -14.54
N VAL A 246 -6.88 -12.37 -14.96
CA VAL A 246 -6.12 -11.27 -14.36
C VAL A 246 -7.04 -10.11 -14.00
N ARG A 247 -6.83 -9.56 -12.79
CA ARG A 247 -7.53 -8.37 -12.30
C ARG A 247 -6.60 -7.16 -12.27
N THR A 248 -7.14 -6.00 -12.64
CA THR A 248 -6.49 -4.68 -12.67
C THR A 248 -7.37 -3.62 -11.99
N ASN A 249 -6.78 -2.47 -11.71
CA ASN A 249 -7.52 -1.25 -11.39
C ASN A 249 -7.96 -0.49 -12.63
N PRO A 250 -9.16 0.14 -12.61
CA PRO A 250 -9.48 1.14 -13.62
C PRO A 250 -8.50 2.30 -13.51
N ALA A 251 -8.30 3.04 -14.61
CA ALA A 251 -7.40 4.19 -14.58
C ALA A 251 -8.06 5.42 -13.94
N ASP A 252 -9.38 5.59 -14.03
CA ASP A 252 -10.07 6.77 -13.50
C ASP A 252 -10.47 6.62 -12.03
N SER A 253 -10.66 7.74 -11.33
CA SER A 253 -10.96 7.76 -9.89
C SER A 253 -12.14 6.85 -9.46
N PHE A 254 -12.03 6.28 -8.26
CA PHE A 254 -13.01 5.32 -7.71
C PHE A 254 -14.45 5.82 -7.81
N HIS A 255 -14.71 7.04 -7.33
CA HIS A 255 -16.06 7.62 -7.36
C HIS A 255 -16.57 7.80 -8.79
N THR A 256 -15.72 8.30 -9.68
CA THR A 256 -16.06 8.50 -11.09
C THR A 256 -16.46 7.18 -11.74
N VAL A 257 -15.67 6.13 -11.56
CA VAL A 257 -15.95 4.80 -12.14
C VAL A 257 -17.21 4.20 -11.52
N MET A 258 -17.38 4.29 -10.20
CA MET A 258 -18.54 3.74 -9.52
C MET A 258 -19.86 4.42 -9.93
N ASP A 259 -19.85 5.74 -10.09
CA ASP A 259 -21.02 6.53 -10.51
C ASP A 259 -21.33 6.27 -11.99
N ARG A 260 -20.31 6.22 -12.85
CA ARG A 260 -20.44 5.91 -14.28
C ARG A 260 -21.00 4.52 -14.52
N ASN A 261 -20.48 3.51 -13.84
CA ASN A 261 -20.99 2.13 -13.89
C ASN A 261 -22.46 2.08 -13.42
N GLY A 262 -22.81 2.80 -12.35
CA GLY A 262 -24.19 2.90 -11.89
C GLY A 262 -25.12 3.54 -12.95
N ALA A 263 -24.68 4.61 -13.60
CA ALA A 263 -25.44 5.26 -14.67
C ALA A 263 -25.62 4.35 -15.90
N LEU A 264 -24.55 3.64 -16.31
CA LEU A 264 -24.58 2.67 -17.39
C LEU A 264 -25.63 1.58 -17.15
N LEU A 265 -25.58 0.94 -15.98
CA LEU A 265 -26.50 -0.15 -15.62
C LEU A 265 -27.97 0.32 -15.63
N LYS A 266 -28.25 1.51 -15.07
CA LYS A 266 -29.59 2.12 -15.12
C LYS A 266 -30.05 2.36 -16.55
N GLN A 267 -29.20 2.96 -17.37
CA GLN A 267 -29.52 3.28 -18.77
C GLN A 267 -29.85 2.01 -19.56
N ILE A 268 -29.09 0.94 -19.37
CA ILE A 268 -29.37 -0.34 -20.05
C ILE A 268 -30.75 -0.86 -19.63
N GLN A 269 -31.04 -0.96 -18.32
CA GLN A 269 -32.33 -1.49 -17.87
C GLN A 269 -33.53 -0.65 -18.29
N GLN A 270 -33.39 0.68 -18.31
CA GLN A 270 -34.44 1.61 -18.76
C GLN A 270 -34.67 1.55 -20.26
N SER A 271 -33.67 1.13 -21.06
CA SER A 271 -33.82 0.98 -22.51
C SER A 271 -34.65 -0.25 -22.93
N ILE A 272 -34.90 -1.17 -22.00
CA ILE A 272 -35.65 -2.40 -22.24
C ILE A 272 -37.12 -2.17 -21.82
N PRO A 273 -38.09 -2.15 -22.75
CA PRO A 273 -39.50 -1.98 -22.42
C PRO A 273 -39.96 -3.01 -21.39
N LEU A 274 -40.82 -2.61 -20.45
CA LEU A 274 -41.41 -3.53 -19.48
C LEU A 274 -42.32 -4.52 -20.22
N GLY A 275 -41.96 -5.79 -20.17
CA GLY A 275 -42.76 -6.88 -20.68
C GLY A 275 -43.78 -7.39 -19.65
N PRO A 276 -44.74 -8.24 -20.06
CA PRO A 276 -45.75 -8.81 -19.15
C PRO A 276 -45.18 -9.65 -17.99
N GLN A 277 -43.96 -10.17 -18.13
CA GLN A 277 -43.26 -10.96 -17.12
C GLN A 277 -42.34 -10.13 -16.21
N ASP A 278 -42.17 -8.84 -16.51
CA ASP A 278 -41.31 -7.97 -15.72
C ASP A 278 -42.03 -7.52 -14.45
N LYS A 279 -41.39 -7.79 -13.30
CA LYS A 279 -41.84 -7.32 -11.99
C LYS A 279 -40.92 -6.21 -11.52
N VAL A 280 -41.42 -4.97 -11.45
CA VAL A 280 -40.70 -3.85 -10.87
C VAL A 280 -40.62 -4.04 -9.35
N LEU A 281 -39.39 -4.07 -8.83
CA LEU A 281 -39.09 -4.22 -7.40
C LEU A 281 -38.86 -2.86 -6.75
N MET A 282 -38.29 -1.90 -7.48
CA MET A 282 -38.07 -0.54 -7.01
C MET A 282 -38.05 0.43 -8.20
N GLU A 283 -38.78 1.53 -8.07
CA GLU A 283 -38.74 2.66 -9.01
C GLU A 283 -38.72 3.99 -8.23
N GLN A 284 -37.55 4.37 -7.73
CA GLN A 284 -37.36 5.56 -6.89
C GLN A 284 -35.99 6.19 -7.16
N TRP A 285 -35.88 7.52 -6.98
CA TRP A 285 -34.63 8.27 -7.17
C TRP A 285 -33.97 8.08 -8.55
N GLY A 286 -34.78 7.82 -9.59
CA GLY A 286 -34.30 7.56 -10.96
C GLY A 286 -33.74 6.16 -11.20
N ASP A 287 -33.91 5.23 -10.25
CA ASP A 287 -33.56 3.82 -10.43
C ASP A 287 -34.76 3.02 -10.93
N LEU A 288 -34.49 2.02 -11.76
CA LEU A 288 -35.43 0.97 -12.14
C LEU A 288 -34.79 -0.38 -11.81
N VAL A 289 -35.27 -1.03 -10.75
CA VAL A 289 -34.87 -2.39 -10.39
C VAL A 289 -36.02 -3.32 -10.76
N VAL A 290 -35.77 -4.20 -11.71
CA VAL A 290 -36.72 -5.20 -12.18
C VAL A 290 -36.21 -6.57 -11.77
N HIS A 291 -37.13 -7.48 -11.45
CA HIS A 291 -36.82 -8.88 -11.26
C HIS A 291 -36.03 -9.43 -12.47
N PRO A 292 -34.97 -10.23 -12.28
CA PRO A 292 -34.10 -10.64 -13.38
C PRO A 292 -34.80 -11.69 -14.23
N THR A 293 -35.10 -11.33 -15.48
CA THR A 293 -35.50 -12.26 -16.53
C THR A 293 -34.28 -12.61 -17.39
N PRO A 294 -34.25 -13.78 -18.08
CA PRO A 294 -33.17 -14.11 -19.01
C PRO A 294 -32.90 -12.99 -20.02
N GLN A 295 -33.95 -12.42 -20.61
CA GLN A 295 -33.86 -11.30 -21.55
C GLN A 295 -33.16 -10.07 -20.94
N ARG A 296 -33.53 -9.66 -19.72
CA ARG A 296 -32.91 -8.51 -19.04
C ARG A 296 -31.46 -8.78 -18.66
N ARG A 297 -31.14 -10.00 -18.22
CA ARG A 297 -29.76 -10.42 -17.91
C ARG A 297 -28.87 -10.40 -19.15
N GLU A 298 -29.35 -10.97 -20.25
CA GLU A 298 -28.61 -10.98 -21.52
C GLU A 298 -28.37 -9.56 -22.04
N ALA A 299 -29.41 -8.72 -22.07
CA ALA A 299 -29.31 -7.34 -22.53
C ALA A 299 -28.37 -6.49 -21.65
N GLU A 300 -28.39 -6.67 -20.33
CA GLU A 300 -27.45 -5.99 -19.43
C GLU A 300 -26.00 -6.40 -19.71
N GLN A 301 -25.75 -7.70 -19.80
CA GLN A 301 -24.42 -8.22 -20.10
C GLN A 301 -23.92 -7.77 -21.47
N ASP A 302 -24.77 -7.73 -22.49
CA ASP A 302 -24.44 -7.22 -23.82
C ASP A 302 -24.08 -5.74 -23.79
N GLY A 303 -24.84 -4.94 -23.04
CA GLY A 303 -24.58 -3.53 -22.84
C GLY A 303 -23.24 -3.29 -22.14
N ILE A 304 -22.93 -4.08 -21.11
CA ILE A 304 -21.64 -4.02 -20.40
C ILE A 304 -20.48 -4.40 -21.32
N VAL A 305 -20.60 -5.50 -22.08
CA VAL A 305 -19.53 -5.94 -23.00
C VAL A 305 -19.26 -4.89 -24.07
N ARG A 306 -20.32 -4.28 -24.64
CA ARG A 306 -20.16 -3.18 -25.60
C ARG A 306 -19.46 -2.00 -24.96
N TYR A 307 -19.90 -1.60 -23.76
CA TYR A 307 -19.30 -0.51 -23.02
C TYR A 307 -17.80 -0.73 -22.76
N LEU A 308 -17.43 -1.89 -22.22
CA LEU A 308 -16.03 -2.22 -21.88
C LEU A 308 -15.13 -2.34 -23.11
N ARG A 309 -15.68 -2.70 -24.28
CA ARG A 309 -14.95 -2.67 -25.55
C ARG A 309 -14.58 -1.24 -25.94
N ASP A 310 -15.50 -0.29 -25.75
CA ASP A 310 -15.32 1.11 -26.11
C ASP A 310 -14.57 1.91 -25.02
N HIS A 311 -14.51 1.37 -23.80
CA HIS A 311 -13.89 2.01 -22.62
C HIS A 311 -12.83 1.10 -21.98
N PRO A 312 -11.69 0.85 -22.65
CA PRO A 312 -10.69 -0.09 -22.18
C PRO A 312 -10.10 0.28 -20.80
N TYR A 313 -10.06 1.56 -20.42
CA TYR A 313 -9.56 2.03 -19.12
C TYR A 313 -10.44 1.65 -17.92
N ASP A 314 -11.67 1.19 -18.17
CA ASP A 314 -12.60 0.71 -17.14
C ASP A 314 -12.59 -0.84 -17.06
N ARG A 315 -11.85 -1.52 -17.96
CA ARG A 315 -11.68 -2.97 -17.91
C ARG A 315 -10.80 -3.32 -16.71
N CYS A 316 -11.38 -4.13 -15.82
CA CYS A 316 -10.68 -4.67 -14.64
C CYS A 316 -10.58 -6.20 -14.64
N PHE A 317 -11.19 -6.87 -15.63
CA PHE A 317 -11.24 -8.32 -15.78
C PHE A 317 -10.68 -8.71 -17.15
N HIS A 318 -9.61 -9.49 -17.14
CA HIS A 318 -8.95 -9.98 -18.34
C HIS A 318 -8.82 -11.49 -18.29
N ALA A 319 -8.96 -12.13 -19.44
CA ALA A 319 -8.87 -13.57 -19.57
C ALA A 319 -7.97 -13.91 -20.75
N PHE A 320 -6.74 -14.33 -20.47
CA PHE A 320 -5.76 -14.65 -21.52
C PHE A 320 -5.72 -16.15 -21.76
N ASP A 321 -5.83 -16.58 -23.01
CA ASP A 321 -5.55 -17.95 -23.39
C ASP A 321 -4.09 -18.27 -23.08
N LEU A 322 -3.87 -19.32 -22.30
CA LEU A 322 -2.55 -19.72 -21.90
C LEU A 322 -1.67 -20.04 -23.11
N ALA A 323 -2.24 -20.49 -24.24
CA ALA A 323 -1.49 -20.88 -25.42
C ALA A 323 -0.72 -19.72 -26.05
N ASP A 324 -1.38 -18.58 -26.25
CA ASP A 324 -0.90 -17.49 -27.10
C ASP A 324 -1.09 -16.08 -26.50
N GLY A 325 -1.71 -15.96 -25.33
CA GLY A 325 -1.94 -14.68 -24.65
C GLY A 325 -3.05 -13.84 -25.29
N THR A 326 -3.90 -14.40 -26.14
CA THR A 326 -5.07 -13.72 -26.71
C THR A 326 -6.25 -13.74 -25.74
N GLU A 327 -7.14 -12.75 -25.81
CA GLU A 327 -8.39 -12.77 -25.04
C GLU A 327 -9.52 -13.38 -25.89
N PRO A 328 -10.12 -14.52 -25.50
CA PRO A 328 -11.19 -15.14 -26.30
C PRO A 328 -12.50 -14.34 -26.23
N TRP A 329 -12.68 -13.52 -25.19
CA TRP A 329 -13.87 -12.70 -24.98
C TRP A 329 -13.59 -11.56 -23.99
N ILE A 330 -14.52 -10.61 -23.91
CA ILE A 330 -14.60 -9.60 -22.85
C ILE A 330 -15.75 -10.03 -21.93
N ALA A 331 -15.47 -10.29 -20.66
CA ALA A 331 -16.52 -10.63 -19.69
C ALA A 331 -17.32 -9.38 -19.28
N PRO A 332 -18.63 -9.51 -18.99
CA PRO A 332 -19.47 -8.42 -18.51
C PRO A 332 -19.22 -8.12 -17.01
N VAL A 333 -17.96 -7.92 -16.63
CA VAL A 333 -17.53 -7.66 -15.26
C VAL A 333 -17.04 -6.22 -15.14
N LEU A 334 -17.92 -5.36 -14.65
CA LEU A 334 -17.56 -4.00 -14.24
C LEU A 334 -16.75 -4.00 -12.94
N PHE A 335 -16.05 -2.91 -12.66
CA PHE A 335 -15.31 -2.72 -11.42
C PHE A 335 -16.24 -2.77 -10.21
N THR A 336 -16.05 -3.78 -9.35
CA THR A 336 -16.91 -4.10 -8.21
C THR A 336 -16.57 -3.25 -6.99
N VAL A 337 -15.37 -3.37 -6.41
CA VAL A 337 -15.03 -2.87 -5.07
C VAL A 337 -13.53 -2.73 -4.80
N GLY A 338 -13.16 -2.19 -3.62
CA GLY A 338 -11.82 -2.39 -3.02
C GLY A 338 -11.03 -1.14 -2.73
N LEU A 339 -11.69 0.01 -2.48
CA LEU A 339 -11.01 1.29 -2.25
C LEU A 339 -10.05 1.69 -3.37
N HIS A 340 -10.44 1.38 -4.60
CA HIS A 340 -9.59 1.51 -5.80
C HIS A 340 -8.35 0.61 -5.81
N ASN A 341 -8.37 -0.56 -5.18
CA ASN A 341 -7.36 -1.61 -5.35
C ASN A 341 -7.78 -2.66 -6.38
N PRO A 342 -6.87 -3.48 -6.95
CA PRO A 342 -7.29 -4.55 -7.84
C PRO A 342 -8.28 -5.45 -7.10
N PRO A 343 -9.45 -5.74 -7.67
CA PRO A 343 -10.42 -6.62 -7.04
C PRO A 343 -9.81 -8.01 -6.86
N THR A 344 -10.22 -8.72 -5.82
CA THR A 344 -9.78 -10.09 -5.57
C THR A 344 -10.08 -10.99 -6.78
N PRO A 345 -9.15 -11.89 -7.14
CA PRO A 345 -9.34 -12.83 -8.23
C PRO A 345 -10.46 -13.82 -7.91
N PRO A 346 -10.96 -14.52 -8.94
CA PRO A 346 -11.98 -15.54 -8.75
C PRO A 346 -11.43 -16.80 -8.06
N THR A 347 -12.36 -17.56 -7.48
CA THR A 347 -12.14 -18.91 -6.93
C THR A 347 -12.89 -19.91 -7.79
N PHE A 348 -12.33 -21.10 -8.01
CA PHE A 348 -12.95 -22.10 -8.89
C PHE A 348 -12.87 -23.52 -8.33
N HIS A 349 -13.87 -24.33 -8.67
CA HIS A 349 -13.93 -25.74 -8.33
C HIS A 349 -13.22 -26.57 -9.41
N PRO A 350 -12.06 -27.21 -9.16
CA PRO A 350 -11.28 -27.89 -10.20
C PRO A 350 -11.99 -29.09 -10.84
N LYS A 351 -12.85 -29.81 -10.08
CA LYS A 351 -13.59 -30.98 -10.60
C LYS A 351 -14.80 -30.61 -11.48
N THR A 352 -15.64 -29.67 -11.04
CA THR A 352 -16.81 -29.23 -11.83
C THR A 352 -16.42 -28.23 -12.92
N GLY A 353 -15.32 -27.52 -12.73
CA GLY A 353 -14.86 -26.46 -13.63
C GLY A 353 -15.59 -25.13 -13.44
N GLU A 354 -16.44 -25.00 -12.43
CA GLU A 354 -17.16 -23.75 -12.17
C GLU A 354 -16.25 -22.70 -11.49
N LEU A 355 -16.28 -21.46 -11.99
CA LEU A 355 -15.52 -20.33 -11.46
C LEU A 355 -16.46 -19.26 -10.94
N TYR A 356 -16.25 -18.81 -9.71
CA TYR A 356 -17.09 -17.85 -9.00
C TYR A 356 -16.37 -16.52 -8.77
N THR A 357 -17.08 -15.42 -8.96
CA THR A 357 -16.57 -14.06 -8.71
C THR A 357 -17.71 -13.09 -8.40
N PHE A 358 -17.34 -11.91 -7.92
CA PHE A 358 -18.25 -10.78 -7.88
C PHE A 358 -18.30 -10.06 -9.24
N ALA A 359 -19.47 -9.54 -9.59
CA ALA A 359 -19.71 -8.66 -10.73
C ALA A 359 -20.70 -7.56 -10.34
N ARG A 360 -21.09 -6.70 -11.30
CA ARG A 360 -22.09 -5.67 -11.06
C ARG A 360 -23.34 -5.81 -11.90
N SER A 361 -24.48 -5.47 -11.32
CA SER A 361 -25.78 -5.48 -12.01
C SER A 361 -26.78 -4.45 -11.48
N ALA A 362 -27.57 -3.81 -12.37
CA ALA A 362 -28.68 -2.94 -11.92
C ALA A 362 -29.82 -3.72 -11.27
N MET A 363 -29.90 -5.01 -11.54
CA MET A 363 -30.95 -5.85 -11.01
C MET A 363 -30.75 -6.13 -9.52
N THR A 364 -29.59 -5.91 -8.89
CA THR A 364 -29.41 -6.25 -7.46
C THR A 364 -30.21 -5.38 -6.48
N TYR A 365 -30.47 -5.89 -5.28
CA TYR A 365 -31.13 -5.15 -4.21
C TYR A 365 -30.22 -4.12 -3.49
N TYR A 366 -30.83 -3.05 -2.95
CA TYR A 366 -30.19 -1.95 -2.21
C TYR A 366 -30.16 -2.23 -0.70
N LEU A 367 -28.98 -2.32 -0.10
CA LEU A 367 -28.82 -2.57 1.34
C LEU A 367 -28.15 -1.38 2.04
N ARG A 368 -28.89 -0.73 2.95
CA ARG A 368 -28.40 0.26 3.95
C ARG A 368 -27.65 1.50 3.46
N GLY A 369 -27.91 2.00 2.24
CA GLY A 369 -27.37 3.30 1.82
C GLY A 369 -25.88 3.34 1.51
N VAL A 370 -25.23 2.18 1.45
CA VAL A 370 -23.85 2.03 0.96
C VAL A 370 -23.92 1.38 -0.44
N ARG A 371 -22.99 1.73 -1.34
CA ARG A 371 -23.14 1.75 -2.82
C ARG A 371 -23.78 0.49 -3.46
N ARG A 372 -24.60 0.73 -4.51
CA ARG A 372 -25.45 -0.23 -5.24
C ARG A 372 -24.67 -1.18 -6.19
N TYR A 373 -25.33 -2.28 -6.56
CA TYR A 373 -25.08 -3.07 -7.78
C TYR A 373 -24.03 -4.19 -7.72
N ASN A 374 -23.83 -4.91 -6.63
CA ASN A 374 -22.91 -6.06 -6.60
C ASN A 374 -23.66 -7.41 -6.59
N VAL A 375 -23.25 -8.34 -7.45
CA VAL A 375 -23.74 -9.72 -7.52
C VAL A 375 -22.60 -10.72 -7.33
N LEU A 376 -22.96 -11.93 -6.91
CA LEU A 376 -22.17 -13.14 -7.05
C LEU A 376 -22.72 -13.97 -8.21
N GLY A 377 -21.85 -14.68 -8.91
CA GLY A 377 -22.27 -15.62 -9.95
C GLY A 377 -21.15 -16.54 -10.39
N ARG A 378 -21.45 -17.32 -11.42
CA ARG A 378 -20.50 -18.24 -12.08
C ARG A 378 -20.19 -17.78 -13.50
N LEU A 379 -18.95 -17.96 -13.92
CA LEU A 379 -18.47 -17.59 -15.24
C LEU A 379 -18.55 -18.77 -16.21
N GLU A 380 -19.14 -18.54 -17.38
CA GLU A 380 -19.18 -19.50 -18.48
C GLU A 380 -17.93 -19.37 -19.35
N ARG A 381 -17.14 -20.44 -19.45
CA ARG A 381 -15.83 -20.44 -20.11
C ARG A 381 -15.88 -20.08 -21.58
N GLN A 382 -16.87 -20.56 -22.33
CA GLN A 382 -16.93 -20.41 -23.78
C GLN A 382 -17.27 -18.98 -24.19
N THR A 383 -18.17 -18.33 -23.46
CA THR A 383 -18.75 -17.02 -23.83
C THR A 383 -18.21 -15.87 -22.97
N GLY A 384 -17.65 -16.17 -21.80
CA GLY A 384 -17.31 -15.18 -20.78
C GLY A 384 -18.53 -14.59 -20.06
N ARG A 385 -19.74 -15.11 -20.32
CA ARG A 385 -20.96 -14.63 -19.68
C ARG A 385 -21.06 -15.11 -18.23
N PHE A 386 -21.86 -14.38 -17.48
CA PHE A 386 -22.01 -14.55 -16.05
C PHE A 386 -23.44 -14.99 -15.74
N ASP A 387 -23.56 -16.14 -15.07
CA ASP A 387 -24.83 -16.64 -14.56
C ASP A 387 -24.94 -16.24 -13.09
N TRP A 388 -25.87 -15.32 -12.80
CA TRP A 388 -25.95 -14.66 -11.50
C TRP A 388 -26.83 -15.43 -10.55
N TYR A 389 -26.40 -15.45 -9.30
CA TYR A 389 -27.25 -15.92 -8.22
C TYR A 389 -28.21 -14.80 -7.80
N TRP A 390 -29.50 -15.08 -7.87
CA TRP A 390 -30.55 -14.18 -7.42
C TRP A 390 -31.10 -14.61 -6.05
N PRO A 391 -30.98 -13.79 -5.00
CA PRO A 391 -31.08 -14.28 -3.62
C PRO A 391 -32.50 -14.34 -3.01
N PHE A 392 -33.58 -14.04 -3.72
CA PHE A 392 -34.93 -14.02 -3.14
C PHE A 392 -35.76 -15.24 -3.55
N SER A 393 -35.59 -16.38 -2.88
CA SER A 393 -36.68 -17.37 -2.84
C SER A 393 -37.52 -17.28 -1.57
N ASP A 394 -37.00 -17.14 -0.34
CA ASP A 394 -37.89 -17.30 0.84
C ASP A 394 -37.61 -16.49 2.14
N ASN A 395 -36.48 -15.77 2.30
CA ASN A 395 -36.26 -14.97 3.52
C ASN A 395 -35.18 -13.87 3.36
N GLU A 396 -35.58 -12.60 3.38
CA GLU A 396 -34.69 -11.44 3.16
C GLU A 396 -33.60 -11.28 4.25
N ARG A 397 -33.71 -12.00 5.38
CA ARG A 397 -32.81 -11.84 6.54
C ARG A 397 -31.52 -12.65 6.49
N ASP A 398 -31.45 -13.73 5.71
CA ASP A 398 -30.30 -14.66 5.76
C ASP A 398 -29.12 -14.21 4.87
N TRP A 399 -29.37 -13.47 3.78
CA TRP A 399 -28.31 -13.00 2.88
C TRP A 399 -27.48 -11.82 3.42
N TYR A 400 -27.91 -11.16 4.50
CA TYR A 400 -27.04 -10.27 5.30
C TYR A 400 -25.82 -11.01 5.87
N ALA A 401 -25.89 -12.34 5.89
CA ALA A 401 -24.79 -13.16 6.33
C ALA A 401 -23.67 -13.24 5.32
N PHE A 402 -23.82 -12.94 4.01
CA PHE A 402 -22.73 -13.03 3.02
C PHE A 402 -22.42 -11.64 2.41
N PRO A 403 -21.17 -11.16 2.45
CA PRO A 403 -20.86 -9.77 2.12
C PRO A 403 -20.81 -9.50 0.60
N MET A 404 -21.49 -8.42 0.17
CA MET A 404 -21.48 -7.90 -1.21
C MET A 404 -21.45 -6.35 -1.25
N ILE A 405 -20.89 -5.72 -0.22
CA ILE A 405 -20.77 -4.26 -0.08
C ILE A 405 -19.78 -3.66 -1.11
N GLY A 406 -20.11 -2.49 -1.66
CA GLY A 406 -19.52 -1.86 -2.86
C GLY A 406 -18.19 -1.11 -2.72
N ASP A 407 -17.83 -0.72 -1.51
CA ASP A 407 -16.68 0.15 -1.23
C ASP A 407 -15.46 -0.62 -0.69
N GLU A 408 -15.64 -1.76 -0.04
CA GLU A 408 -14.52 -2.51 0.57
C GLU A 408 -14.14 -3.80 -0.15
N ALA A 409 -12.90 -4.24 0.05
CA ALA A 409 -12.42 -5.49 -0.52
C ALA A 409 -13.21 -6.70 -0.01
N GLN A 410 -13.37 -7.68 -0.90
CA GLN A 410 -14.05 -8.96 -0.64
C GLN A 410 -13.22 -10.08 -1.23
N SER A 411 -13.19 -11.22 -0.55
CA SER A 411 -12.44 -12.38 -0.98
C SER A 411 -13.27 -13.66 -0.85
N LEU A 412 -12.95 -14.66 -1.68
CA LEU A 412 -13.69 -15.92 -1.77
C LEU A 412 -12.76 -17.11 -1.59
N SER A 413 -13.15 -18.05 -0.73
CA SER A 413 -12.64 -19.41 -0.71
C SER A 413 -13.78 -20.39 -1.01
N LEU A 414 -13.47 -21.64 -1.32
CA LEU A 414 -14.46 -22.68 -1.58
C LEU A 414 -14.10 -23.95 -0.81
N MET A 415 -15.06 -24.48 -0.05
CA MET A 415 -14.93 -25.72 0.71
C MET A 415 -16.06 -26.68 0.34
N GLY A 416 -15.77 -27.71 -0.45
CA GLY A 416 -16.80 -28.47 -1.17
C GLY A 416 -17.68 -27.53 -2.00
N ASP A 417 -18.98 -27.55 -1.76
CA ASP A 417 -19.98 -26.69 -2.42
C ASP A 417 -20.40 -25.47 -1.57
N VAL A 418 -19.55 -25.07 -0.62
CA VAL A 418 -19.79 -23.89 0.23
C VAL A 418 -18.77 -22.81 -0.11
N LEU A 419 -19.25 -21.71 -0.71
CA LEU A 419 -18.43 -20.50 -0.86
C LEU A 419 -18.25 -19.83 0.50
N VAL A 420 -17.01 -19.52 0.83
CA VAL A 420 -16.65 -18.79 2.03
C VAL A 420 -16.28 -17.37 1.64
N GLY A 421 -17.09 -16.41 2.09
CA GLY A 421 -16.92 -14.99 1.80
C GLY A 421 -16.35 -14.26 3.01
N HIS A 422 -15.45 -13.31 2.74
CA HIS A 422 -14.85 -12.46 3.77
C HIS A 422 -15.02 -10.97 3.44
N HIS A 423 -15.31 -10.17 4.48
CA HIS A 423 -15.43 -8.71 4.43
C HIS A 423 -15.33 -8.08 5.82
N GLN A 424 -14.43 -7.09 6.00
CA GLN A 424 -14.34 -6.22 7.19
C GLN A 424 -14.50 -6.95 8.55
N GLY A 425 -13.81 -8.06 8.77
CA GLY A 425 -13.94 -8.77 10.05
C GLY A 425 -15.17 -9.70 10.15
N MET A 426 -15.80 -10.02 9.03
CA MET A 426 -16.87 -11.03 8.93
C MET A 426 -16.43 -12.17 8.01
N LEU A 427 -16.73 -13.39 8.44
CA LEU A 427 -16.54 -14.63 7.69
C LEU A 427 -17.87 -15.36 7.55
N SER A 428 -18.17 -15.81 6.34
CA SER A 428 -19.52 -16.19 5.96
C SER A 428 -19.52 -17.35 4.99
N GLY A 429 -20.56 -18.19 5.03
CA GLY A 429 -20.72 -19.32 4.12
C GLY A 429 -21.95 -19.16 3.25
N LEU A 430 -21.87 -19.53 1.98
CA LEU A 430 -22.99 -19.69 1.06
C LEU A 430 -22.99 -21.12 0.52
N ASP A 431 -24.00 -21.89 0.91
CA ASP A 431 -24.29 -23.21 0.34
C ASP A 431 -24.81 -23.03 -1.09
N LEU A 432 -24.06 -23.50 -2.09
CA LEU A 432 -24.35 -23.31 -3.51
C LEU A 432 -25.54 -24.15 -4.01
N ASP A 433 -25.79 -25.31 -3.40
CA ASP A 433 -26.90 -26.19 -3.77
C ASP A 433 -28.23 -25.62 -3.30
N ARG A 434 -28.24 -25.11 -2.07
CA ARG A 434 -29.45 -24.57 -1.42
C ARG A 434 -29.61 -23.09 -1.58
N MET A 435 -28.59 -22.41 -2.12
CA MET A 435 -28.49 -20.95 -2.20
C MET A 435 -28.80 -20.27 -0.86
N ARG A 436 -28.24 -20.83 0.22
CA ARG A 436 -28.48 -20.36 1.60
C ARG A 436 -27.20 -19.84 2.23
N ALA A 437 -27.21 -18.57 2.58
CA ALA A 437 -26.13 -17.93 3.32
C ALA A 437 -26.28 -18.16 4.84
N ALA A 438 -25.15 -18.28 5.53
CA ALA A 438 -25.08 -18.33 6.99
C ALA A 438 -23.77 -17.71 7.49
N PRO A 439 -23.78 -17.02 8.65
CA PRO A 439 -22.55 -16.49 9.23
C PRO A 439 -21.68 -17.64 9.75
N ILE A 440 -20.39 -17.62 9.45
CA ILE A 440 -19.40 -18.53 10.04
C ILE A 440 -18.82 -17.90 11.30
N TRP A 441 -18.40 -16.64 11.19
CA TRP A 441 -17.90 -15.84 12.30
C TRP A 441 -18.23 -14.37 12.04
N SER A 442 -18.75 -13.66 13.04
CA SER A 442 -19.00 -12.22 12.93
C SER A 442 -18.31 -11.51 14.08
N GLY A 443 -17.42 -10.58 13.76
CA GLY A 443 -16.75 -9.69 14.71
C GLY A 443 -17.02 -8.22 14.41
N ARG A 444 -18.07 -7.91 13.65
CA ARG A 444 -18.28 -6.59 13.04
C ARG A 444 -18.26 -5.48 14.10
N ASP A 445 -17.21 -4.65 14.08
CA ASP A 445 -17.33 -3.32 14.65
C ASP A 445 -18.25 -2.47 13.76
N THR A 446 -19.19 -1.76 14.36
CA THR A 446 -20.12 -0.93 13.60
C THR A 446 -19.38 0.29 13.06
N TYR A 447 -19.46 0.49 11.74
CA TYR A 447 -18.83 1.57 10.95
C TYR A 447 -17.34 1.43 10.65
N GLY A 448 -16.92 0.32 10.03
CA GLY A 448 -15.79 0.23 9.08
C GLY A 448 -14.41 0.74 9.52
N GLY A 449 -14.24 1.15 10.78
CA GLY A 449 -13.50 2.38 11.06
C GLY A 449 -12.95 2.45 12.46
N ILE A 450 -11.89 1.72 12.77
CA ILE A 450 -11.16 1.78 14.06
C ILE A 450 -12.15 1.70 15.23
N PHE A 451 -13.09 0.75 15.18
CA PHE A 451 -14.14 0.63 16.18
C PHE A 451 -14.23 -0.72 16.87
N GLY A 452 -13.15 -1.45 17.05
CA GLY A 452 -13.07 -2.35 18.19
C GLY A 452 -12.51 -1.61 19.42
N PRO A 453 -13.28 -0.86 20.24
CA PRO A 453 -14.66 -1.24 20.61
C PRO A 453 -15.72 -0.13 20.89
N ALA A 454 -15.46 1.13 20.51
CA ALA A 454 -16.10 2.30 21.11
C ALA A 454 -17.11 3.05 20.20
N ALA A 455 -18.28 2.48 19.93
CA ALA A 455 -19.40 3.32 19.54
C ALA A 455 -19.90 4.06 20.80
N VAL A 456 -19.67 5.39 20.87
CA VAL A 456 -20.24 6.32 21.86
C VAL A 456 -19.56 6.30 23.25
N GLU A 457 -19.60 7.45 23.94
CA GLU A 457 -19.26 7.59 25.37
C GLU A 457 -19.90 6.43 26.16
N GLY A 458 -19.07 5.59 26.82
CA GLY A 458 -19.43 4.23 27.30
C GLY A 458 -18.75 3.06 26.56
N GLY A 459 -17.94 3.35 25.53
CA GLY A 459 -17.36 2.39 24.59
C GLY A 459 -16.42 1.30 25.13
N PHE A 460 -15.83 1.42 26.32
CA PHE A 460 -15.07 0.31 26.93
C PHE A 460 -15.98 -0.75 27.57
N ASP A 461 -17.18 -0.38 28.02
CA ASP A 461 -18.18 -1.33 28.51
C ASP A 461 -18.79 -2.12 27.35
N GLY A 462 -18.95 -1.51 26.17
CA GLY A 462 -19.35 -2.19 24.93
C GLY A 462 -18.31 -3.21 24.45
N ALA A 463 -17.02 -2.85 24.52
CA ALA A 463 -15.87 -3.76 24.33
C ALA A 463 -15.94 -4.93 25.29
N ALA A 464 -15.97 -4.63 26.58
CA ALA A 464 -15.92 -5.63 27.62
C ALA A 464 -17.14 -6.53 27.50
N ARG A 465 -18.32 -5.99 27.18
CA ARG A 465 -19.55 -6.74 26.92
C ARG A 465 -19.45 -7.66 25.70
N LEU A 466 -18.93 -7.19 24.57
CA LEU A 466 -18.74 -8.01 23.36
C LEU A 466 -17.63 -9.05 23.57
N ALA A 467 -16.55 -8.69 24.26
CA ALA A 467 -15.51 -9.61 24.69
C ALA A 467 -16.10 -10.71 25.56
N MET A 468 -16.87 -10.34 26.59
CA MET A 468 -17.62 -11.26 27.46
C MET A 468 -18.62 -12.14 26.69
N GLN A 469 -19.05 -11.72 25.49
CA GLN A 469 -19.90 -12.49 24.58
C GLN A 469 -19.11 -13.32 23.54
N GLY A 470 -17.77 -13.34 23.61
CA GLY A 470 -16.90 -14.15 22.76
C GLY A 470 -16.40 -13.47 21.48
N TYR A 471 -16.77 -12.20 21.22
CA TYR A 471 -16.32 -11.44 20.06
C TYR A 471 -14.84 -11.03 20.18
N LEU A 472 -14.16 -10.88 19.04
CA LEU A 472 -12.81 -10.30 18.99
C LEU A 472 -12.93 -8.79 19.22
N THR A 473 -12.68 -8.34 20.44
CA THR A 473 -12.72 -6.92 20.79
C THR A 473 -11.31 -6.37 20.95
N GLY A 474 -11.10 -5.12 20.53
CA GLY A 474 -9.78 -4.50 20.54
C GLY A 474 -9.02 -4.66 19.23
N MET A 475 -9.68 -5.05 18.13
CA MET A 475 -9.12 -4.98 16.78
C MET A 475 -8.90 -3.51 16.43
N PRO A 476 -7.66 -3.02 16.41
CA PRO A 476 -7.39 -1.71 15.82
C PRO A 476 -7.68 -1.93 14.34
N ASN A 477 -8.53 -1.09 13.74
CA ASN A 477 -8.72 -1.11 12.30
C ASN A 477 -7.46 -0.51 11.65
N GLU A 478 -6.40 -1.31 11.68
CA GLU A 478 -5.16 -1.10 10.94
C GLU A 478 -5.45 -0.94 9.44
N TRP A 479 -6.57 -1.49 8.98
CA TRP A 479 -6.87 -1.64 7.56
C TRP A 479 -8.35 -1.34 7.30
N HIS A 480 -8.71 -0.05 7.31
CA HIS A 480 -10.06 0.38 6.94
C HIS A 480 -10.34 0.02 5.47
N GLY A 481 -10.95 -1.15 5.23
CA GLY A 481 -11.48 -1.57 3.93
C GLY A 481 -10.60 -2.40 2.98
N PRO A 482 -9.31 -2.70 3.23
CA PRO A 482 -8.56 -3.60 2.38
C PRO A 482 -8.14 -4.94 3.00
N ASP A 483 -8.88 -5.58 3.91
CA ASP A 483 -8.54 -6.97 4.23
C ASP A 483 -8.86 -7.87 3.01
N ARG A 484 -7.80 -8.41 2.40
CA ARG A 484 -7.77 -8.97 1.04
C ARG A 484 -7.40 -10.45 1.02
N SER A 485 -7.03 -11.00 2.16
CA SER A 485 -6.70 -12.40 2.29
C SER A 485 -7.99 -13.24 2.15
N ILE A 486 -7.86 -14.42 1.57
CA ILE A 486 -8.92 -15.43 1.59
C ILE A 486 -8.78 -16.30 2.86
N CYS A 487 -9.81 -17.08 3.17
CA CYS A 487 -9.78 -18.03 4.28
C CYS A 487 -9.12 -19.35 3.86
N ALA A 488 -8.11 -19.81 4.61
CA ALA A 488 -7.52 -21.13 4.39
C ALA A 488 -8.35 -22.20 5.11
N VAL A 489 -8.67 -23.29 4.42
CA VAL A 489 -9.41 -24.42 4.99
C VAL A 489 -8.54 -25.66 4.96
N ALA A 490 -8.18 -26.16 6.13
CA ALA A 490 -7.27 -27.28 6.29
C ALA A 490 -7.45 -27.99 7.63
N ALA A 491 -7.29 -29.31 7.63
CA ALA A 491 -7.28 -30.15 8.83
C ALA A 491 -8.50 -29.97 9.75
N GLY A 492 -9.69 -29.88 9.17
CA GLY A 492 -10.98 -29.66 9.84
C GLY A 492 -11.18 -28.25 10.40
N ARG A 493 -10.41 -27.26 9.93
CA ARG A 493 -10.35 -25.90 10.50
C ARG A 493 -10.35 -24.83 9.41
N LEU A 494 -10.88 -23.67 9.75
CA LEU A 494 -10.77 -22.42 9.00
C LEU A 494 -9.70 -21.55 9.67
N PHE A 495 -8.74 -21.06 8.89
CA PHE A 495 -7.71 -20.11 9.32
C PHE A 495 -7.89 -18.81 8.57
N TRP A 496 -8.05 -17.75 9.33
CA TRP A 496 -8.41 -16.45 8.80
C TRP A 496 -7.47 -15.39 9.37
N VAL A 497 -6.79 -14.68 8.47
CA VAL A 497 -6.01 -13.50 8.83
C VAL A 497 -6.95 -12.31 8.78
N VAL A 498 -7.07 -11.59 9.89
CA VAL A 498 -7.93 -10.42 10.01
C VAL A 498 -7.17 -9.30 10.69
N GLY A 499 -6.80 -8.29 9.90
CA GLY A 499 -5.74 -7.36 10.25
C GLY A 499 -4.47 -8.07 10.73
N SER A 500 -3.85 -7.61 11.82
CA SER A 500 -2.69 -8.30 12.40
C SER A 500 -3.06 -9.43 13.34
N GLN A 501 -4.15 -10.15 13.09
CA GLN A 501 -4.56 -11.31 13.87
C GLN A 501 -4.71 -12.55 13.00
N VAL A 502 -4.39 -13.71 13.57
CA VAL A 502 -4.64 -15.02 12.97
C VAL A 502 -5.67 -15.72 13.83
N VAL A 503 -6.81 -16.08 13.24
CA VAL A 503 -7.95 -16.68 13.95
C VAL A 503 -8.18 -18.08 13.40
N CYS A 504 -8.29 -19.06 14.29
CA CYS A 504 -8.69 -20.42 13.95
C CYS A 504 -10.13 -20.67 14.40
N VAL A 505 -10.97 -21.11 13.48
CA VAL A 505 -12.38 -21.44 13.70
C VAL A 505 -12.64 -22.87 13.25
N ALA A 506 -13.44 -23.63 14.00
CA ALA A 506 -13.89 -24.95 13.59
C ALA A 506 -15.17 -25.37 14.32
N GLY A 507 -15.77 -26.49 13.89
CA GLY A 507 -16.92 -27.12 14.55
C GLY A 507 -16.59 -27.74 15.91
N PRO A 508 -17.60 -28.19 16.68
CA PRO A 508 -17.42 -28.71 18.04
C PRO A 508 -16.54 -29.97 18.13
N ASP A 509 -16.43 -30.74 17.06
CA ASP A 509 -15.63 -31.98 17.01
C ASP A 509 -14.12 -31.75 17.11
N VAL A 510 -13.68 -30.51 16.83
CA VAL A 510 -12.28 -30.11 17.04
C VAL A 510 -12.11 -29.64 18.49
N PRO A 511 -11.25 -30.25 19.32
CA PRO A 511 -11.13 -29.86 20.72
C PRO A 511 -10.54 -28.46 20.88
N LYS A 512 -10.99 -27.74 21.90
CA LYS A 512 -10.33 -26.51 22.40
C LYS A 512 -9.16 -26.89 23.30
N VAL A 513 -8.01 -26.24 23.10
CA VAL A 513 -6.83 -26.45 23.95
C VAL A 513 -6.69 -25.29 24.93
N ALA A 514 -6.57 -25.60 26.22
CA ALA A 514 -6.42 -24.60 27.28
C ALA A 514 -5.16 -23.73 27.07
N GLY A 515 -5.32 -22.41 27.16
CA GLY A 515 -4.23 -21.45 26.95
C GLY A 515 -3.87 -21.18 25.49
N GLY A 516 -4.67 -21.65 24.52
CA GLY A 516 -4.56 -21.28 23.10
C GLY A 516 -5.22 -19.93 22.75
N GLY A 517 -5.62 -19.11 23.72
CA GLY A 517 -6.46 -17.93 23.43
C GLY A 517 -7.91 -18.29 23.12
N THR A 518 -8.41 -19.37 23.72
CA THR A 518 -9.83 -19.77 23.67
C THR A 518 -10.73 -18.73 24.35
N GLU A 519 -10.22 -18.06 25.39
CA GLU A 519 -10.89 -16.96 26.09
C GLU A 519 -10.56 -15.61 25.44
N PRO A 520 -11.53 -14.66 25.39
CA PRO A 520 -11.26 -13.29 24.94
C PRO A 520 -10.16 -12.68 25.82
N PRO A 521 -9.19 -11.94 25.25
CA PRO A 521 -8.21 -11.25 26.06
C PRO A 521 -8.92 -10.25 26.96
N ALA A 522 -8.42 -10.06 28.18
CA ALA A 522 -8.75 -8.85 28.92
C ALA A 522 -8.40 -7.64 28.02
N PRO A 523 -9.27 -6.63 27.90
CA PRO A 523 -9.01 -5.47 27.05
C PRO A 523 -7.65 -4.89 27.43
N LYS A 524 -6.67 -5.03 26.54
CA LYS A 524 -5.34 -4.47 26.76
C LYS A 524 -5.41 -2.99 26.41
N LYS A 525 -5.06 -2.14 27.37
CA LYS A 525 -4.72 -0.75 27.06
C LYS A 525 -3.52 -0.81 26.12
N SER A 526 -3.64 -0.26 24.91
CA SER A 526 -2.55 -0.27 23.97
C SER A 526 -1.30 0.34 24.61
N GLU A 527 -0.17 -0.37 24.56
CA GLU A 527 1.14 0.17 24.95
C GLU A 527 1.69 1.14 23.89
N LEU A 528 0.96 1.33 22.78
CA LEU A 528 1.23 2.40 21.82
C LEU A 528 0.83 3.74 22.46
N PRO A 529 1.77 4.68 22.68
CA PRO A 529 1.39 6.04 23.04
C PRO A 529 0.47 6.62 21.96
N TRP A 530 -0.60 7.29 22.40
CA TRP A 530 -1.62 7.87 21.53
C TRP A 530 -0.99 8.89 20.58
N CYS A 531 -1.05 8.57 19.30
CA CYS A 531 -0.60 9.42 18.20
C CYS A 531 -1.62 9.21 17.10
N VAL A 532 -2.72 9.95 17.19
CA VAL A 532 -3.96 9.57 16.53
C VAL A 532 -4.08 10.25 15.18
N ALA A 533 -4.66 9.51 14.25
CA ALA A 533 -5.00 10.04 12.95
C ALA A 533 -6.26 10.89 13.00
N GLY A 534 -6.15 12.21 12.84
CA GLY A 534 -7.27 13.13 12.68
C GLY A 534 -7.97 12.93 11.37
N GLY A 535 -9.30 12.75 11.45
CA GLY A 535 -10.18 12.86 10.30
C GLY A 535 -11.18 11.71 10.15
N ASN A 536 -10.93 10.54 10.74
CA ASN A 536 -11.94 9.48 10.76
C ASN A 536 -12.92 9.68 11.93
N VAL A 537 -14.18 9.28 11.73
CA VAL A 537 -15.29 9.43 12.71
C VAL A 537 -14.90 8.95 14.12
N ALA A 538 -14.02 7.95 14.22
CA ALA A 538 -13.49 7.36 15.47
C ALA A 538 -12.37 8.16 16.17
N SER A 539 -11.72 9.08 15.46
CA SER A 539 -10.55 9.81 15.99
C SER A 539 -10.89 11.14 16.61
N ARG A 540 -12.10 11.67 16.36
CA ARG A 540 -12.57 12.96 16.91
C ARG A 540 -12.49 12.89 18.44
N GLY A 541 -11.37 13.35 19.01
CA GLY A 541 -11.10 13.36 20.45
C GLY A 541 -9.85 12.60 20.93
N ALA A 542 -9.13 11.84 20.09
CA ALA A 542 -7.99 11.03 20.55
C ALA A 542 -6.59 11.57 20.17
N GLY A 543 -6.53 12.76 19.57
CA GLY A 543 -5.38 13.65 19.67
C GLY A 543 -5.79 14.94 20.38
N ALA A 544 -4.85 15.56 21.06
CA ALA A 544 -5.05 16.86 21.69
C ALA A 544 -3.83 17.75 21.42
N PHE A 545 -4.11 19.04 21.37
CA PHE A 545 -3.08 20.06 21.56
C PHE A 545 -2.91 20.24 23.06
N ASP A 546 -1.69 20.04 23.58
CA ASP A 546 -1.41 20.21 25.00
C ASP A 546 -1.08 21.68 25.30
N ASP A 547 -2.11 22.46 25.64
CA ASP A 547 -2.00 23.88 25.99
C ASP A 547 -1.09 24.15 27.21
N ARG A 548 -0.72 23.10 27.97
CA ARG A 548 0.20 23.22 29.11
C ARG A 548 1.68 23.26 28.68
N ILE A 549 1.99 22.82 27.46
CA ILE A 549 3.36 22.87 26.94
C ILE A 549 3.66 24.31 26.55
N GLU A 550 4.44 25.02 27.36
CA GLU A 550 4.76 26.42 27.06
C GLU A 550 5.51 26.58 25.74
N LYS A 551 5.23 27.69 25.06
CA LYS A 551 5.90 28.08 23.83
C LYS A 551 7.30 28.61 24.17
N THR A 552 8.34 27.91 23.69
CA THR A 552 9.71 28.43 23.75
C THR A 552 9.86 29.53 22.72
N ILE A 553 9.83 30.77 23.18
CA ILE A 553 10.09 31.96 22.37
C ILE A 553 11.55 31.93 21.90
N LEU A 554 11.74 31.96 20.59
CA LEU A 554 13.04 32.12 19.96
C LEU A 554 13.19 33.56 19.50
N GLU A 555 14.36 34.12 19.80
CA GLU A 555 14.78 35.43 19.31
C GLU A 555 15.65 35.28 18.05
N PRO A 556 15.79 36.33 17.22
CA PRO A 556 16.67 36.32 16.05
C PRO A 556 18.10 35.83 16.35
N ASP A 557 18.61 36.16 17.53
CA ASP A 557 19.96 35.78 17.96
C ASP A 557 20.12 34.29 18.25
N ASP A 558 19.07 33.62 18.73
CA ASP A 558 19.08 32.15 18.93
C ASP A 558 19.27 31.42 17.60
N LEU A 559 18.76 32.01 16.51
CA LEU A 559 18.73 31.44 15.17
C LEU A 559 19.78 32.05 14.24
N ARG A 560 20.65 32.94 14.75
CA ARG A 560 21.67 33.65 13.97
C ARG A 560 22.49 32.69 13.10
N SER A 561 22.90 31.56 13.67
CA SER A 561 23.71 30.55 12.97
C SER A 561 23.08 30.02 11.68
N PHE A 562 21.74 29.97 11.58
CA PHE A 562 21.03 29.55 10.37
C PHE A 562 21.20 30.56 9.23
N PHE A 563 21.35 31.86 9.52
CA PHE A 563 21.59 32.90 8.51
C PHE A 563 23.07 33.05 8.17
N GLU A 564 23.96 32.92 9.16
CA GLU A 564 25.39 33.19 8.97
C GLU A 564 26.17 32.05 8.32
N ARG A 565 25.67 30.83 8.47
CA ARG A 565 26.32 29.64 7.96
C ARG A 565 25.48 29.08 6.81
N SER A 566 26.14 28.60 5.77
CA SER A 566 25.53 27.79 4.70
C SER A 566 26.24 26.45 4.55
N PRO A 567 25.55 25.40 4.05
CA PRO A 567 26.17 24.10 3.79
C PRO A 567 27.35 24.22 2.81
N ALA A 568 28.34 23.34 2.91
CA ALA A 568 29.47 23.36 1.99
C ALA A 568 29.06 22.94 0.56
N ILE A 569 29.55 23.66 -0.45
CA ILE A 569 29.33 23.34 -1.87
C ILE A 569 30.23 22.17 -2.29
N GLN A 570 31.46 22.13 -1.78
CA GLN A 570 32.41 21.03 -1.97
C GLN A 570 32.52 20.22 -0.68
N VAL A 571 32.40 18.91 -0.82
CA VAL A 571 32.25 17.99 0.32
C VAL A 571 33.23 16.86 0.17
N ARG A 572 33.79 16.39 1.30
CA ARG A 572 34.69 15.24 1.27
C ARG A 572 33.87 14.01 0.97
N GLN A 573 34.05 13.45 -0.22
CA GLN A 573 33.30 12.28 -0.65
C GLN A 573 33.72 11.04 0.15
N ASP A 574 32.72 10.30 0.65
CA ASP A 574 32.92 8.96 1.18
C ASP A 574 33.23 8.00 0.02
N ASN A 575 34.27 7.17 0.19
CA ASN A 575 34.77 6.24 -0.82
C ASN A 575 34.29 4.79 -0.63
N SER A 576 33.32 4.55 0.28
CA SER A 576 32.72 3.23 0.46
C SER A 576 31.97 2.79 -0.79
N ALA A 577 31.89 1.47 -1.00
CA ALA A 577 31.13 0.89 -2.11
C ALA A 577 29.66 1.34 -2.12
N ARG A 578 29.06 1.51 -0.93
CA ARG A 578 27.68 2.02 -0.78
C ARG A 578 27.56 3.47 -1.24
N ALA A 579 28.48 4.35 -0.83
CA ALA A 579 28.47 5.74 -1.28
C ALA A 579 28.63 5.82 -2.81
N ALA A 580 29.53 5.01 -3.39
CA ALA A 580 29.72 4.92 -4.83
C ALA A 580 28.45 4.45 -5.57
N ALA A 581 27.78 3.40 -5.08
CA ALA A 581 26.53 2.89 -5.65
C ALA A 581 25.41 3.95 -5.60
N LEU A 582 25.24 4.61 -4.45
CA LEU A 582 24.26 5.67 -4.27
C LEU A 582 24.54 6.88 -5.19
N ARG A 583 25.80 7.28 -5.36
CA ARG A 583 26.16 8.35 -6.31
C ARG A 583 25.88 7.98 -7.76
N SER A 584 26.21 6.74 -8.14
CA SER A 584 25.93 6.26 -9.50
C SER A 584 24.44 6.35 -9.79
N ARG A 585 23.62 5.87 -8.84
CA ARG A 585 22.15 5.95 -8.93
C ARG A 585 21.63 7.39 -8.92
N LEU A 586 22.17 8.26 -8.07
CA LEU A 586 21.82 9.68 -8.06
C LEU A 586 22.12 10.33 -9.44
N ALA A 587 23.29 10.03 -10.00
CA ALA A 587 23.71 10.58 -11.29
C ALA A 587 22.80 10.10 -12.43
N GLU A 588 22.39 8.84 -12.42
CA GLU A 588 21.44 8.28 -13.37
C GLU A 588 20.07 8.96 -13.29
N GLN A 589 19.52 9.10 -12.08
CA GLN A 589 18.20 9.70 -11.84
C GLN A 589 18.19 11.20 -12.16
N VAL A 590 19.26 11.93 -11.82
CA VAL A 590 19.40 13.34 -12.21
C VAL A 590 19.56 13.47 -13.72
N ARG A 591 20.28 12.56 -14.39
CA ARG A 591 20.40 12.55 -15.85
C ARG A 591 19.05 12.36 -16.52
N GLU A 592 18.26 11.35 -16.11
CA GLU A 592 16.89 11.14 -16.60
C GLU A 592 16.03 12.40 -16.42
N LEU A 593 16.13 13.07 -15.27
CA LEU A 593 15.38 14.29 -15.01
C LEU A 593 15.74 15.45 -15.95
N ILE A 594 17.03 15.69 -16.21
CA ILE A 594 17.49 16.90 -16.90
C ILE A 594 17.71 16.71 -18.42
N GLU A 595 17.99 15.49 -18.89
CA GLU A 595 18.28 15.22 -20.30
C GLU A 595 17.06 14.69 -21.07
N ASP A 596 16.17 13.94 -20.41
CA ASP A 596 15.02 13.33 -21.07
C ASP A 596 13.74 14.18 -21.00
N GLY A 597 13.79 15.36 -20.37
CA GLY A 597 12.65 16.28 -20.22
C GLY A 597 12.23 17.02 -21.51
N PRO A 598 11.24 17.95 -21.43
CA PRO A 598 10.50 18.33 -20.23
C PRO A 598 9.55 17.21 -19.76
N TRP A 599 9.29 17.16 -18.46
CA TRP A 599 8.49 16.11 -17.81
C TRP A 599 7.18 16.67 -17.29
N ALA A 600 6.05 16.07 -17.66
CA ALA A 600 4.75 16.44 -17.11
C ALA A 600 4.63 16.06 -15.62
N PRO A 601 3.71 16.69 -14.85
CA PRO A 601 3.46 16.31 -13.46
C PRO A 601 3.06 14.84 -13.29
N PHE A 602 3.53 14.19 -12.23
CA PHE A 602 3.13 12.83 -11.89
C PHE A 602 1.72 12.83 -11.30
N VAL A 603 0.82 12.03 -11.88
CA VAL A 603 -0.58 11.90 -11.48
C VAL A 603 -0.80 10.51 -10.89
N LEU A 604 -1.22 10.48 -9.63
CA LEU A 604 -1.45 9.27 -8.87
C LEU A 604 -2.86 9.25 -8.30
N GLN A 605 -3.49 8.10 -8.30
CA GLN A 605 -4.79 7.89 -7.69
C GLN A 605 -4.63 7.19 -6.34
N LEU A 606 -5.21 7.73 -5.26
CA LEU A 606 -4.93 7.27 -3.90
C LEU A 606 -6.02 6.39 -3.26
N GLY A 607 -7.07 6.03 -4.00
CA GLY A 607 -8.21 5.31 -3.45
C GLY A 607 -9.46 6.16 -3.49
N ILE A 608 -10.21 6.20 -2.38
CA ILE A 608 -11.39 7.06 -2.30
C ILE A 608 -11.04 8.55 -2.25
N SER A 609 -9.81 8.91 -1.82
CA SER A 609 -9.36 10.30 -1.78
C SER A 609 -9.14 10.94 -3.16
N GLY A 610 -9.22 10.16 -4.25
CA GLY A 610 -9.12 10.69 -5.61
C GLY A 610 -7.69 10.86 -6.12
N GLU A 611 -7.54 11.75 -7.10
CA GLU A 611 -6.33 11.96 -7.89
C GLU A 611 -5.46 13.07 -7.27
N GLU A 612 -4.16 12.85 -7.22
CA GLU A 612 -3.15 13.83 -6.80
C GLU A 612 -2.15 14.10 -7.90
N ARG A 613 -1.60 15.32 -7.90
CA ARG A 613 -0.52 15.76 -8.78
C ARG A 613 0.73 16.08 -7.97
N HIS A 614 1.85 15.53 -8.39
CA HIS A 614 3.18 15.79 -7.83
C HIS A 614 4.10 16.36 -8.90
N PHE A 615 5.14 17.07 -8.45
CA PHE A 615 6.19 17.62 -9.32
C PHE A 615 5.68 18.65 -10.34
N TRP A 616 4.56 19.31 -10.04
CA TRP A 616 3.99 20.35 -10.90
C TRP A 616 4.63 21.72 -10.69
N ARG A 617 5.28 21.95 -9.53
CA ARG A 617 6.01 23.19 -9.22
C ARG A 617 7.45 23.09 -9.69
N THR A 618 7.83 23.88 -10.70
CA THR A 618 9.22 23.88 -11.22
C THR A 618 10.25 24.38 -10.19
N ALA A 619 9.83 25.18 -9.20
CA ALA A 619 10.66 25.53 -8.03
C ALA A 619 11.14 24.28 -7.27
N GLU A 620 10.30 23.25 -7.14
CA GLU A 620 10.66 21.99 -6.49
C GLU A 620 11.72 21.23 -7.29
N THR A 621 11.58 21.17 -8.62
CA THR A 621 12.60 20.61 -9.52
C THR A 621 13.93 21.34 -9.37
N MET A 622 13.91 22.67 -9.40
CA MET A 622 15.10 23.51 -9.25
C MET A 622 15.78 23.27 -7.90
N GLN A 623 15.02 23.22 -6.82
CA GLN A 623 15.51 22.90 -5.47
C GLN A 623 16.18 21.52 -5.42
N VAL A 624 15.51 20.47 -5.92
CA VAL A 624 16.02 19.09 -5.84
C VAL A 624 17.30 18.92 -6.64
N VAL A 625 17.36 19.49 -7.86
CA VAL A 625 18.59 19.47 -8.67
C VAL A 625 19.70 20.23 -7.96
N ALA A 626 19.45 21.44 -7.44
CA ALA A 626 20.46 22.23 -6.73
C ALA A 626 21.01 21.49 -5.49
N LEU A 627 20.14 20.86 -4.68
CA LEU A 627 20.53 20.09 -3.49
C LEU A 627 21.36 18.83 -3.82
N SER A 628 21.26 18.32 -5.05
CA SER A 628 22.02 17.15 -5.49
C SER A 628 23.46 17.49 -5.94
N LEU A 629 23.72 18.74 -6.35
CA LEU A 629 24.99 19.17 -6.96
C LEU A 629 26.26 18.77 -6.19
N PRO A 630 26.33 18.87 -4.84
CA PRO A 630 27.54 18.50 -4.09
C PRO A 630 27.90 17.01 -4.23
N HIS A 631 26.93 16.17 -4.59
CA HIS A 631 27.06 14.73 -4.58
C HIS A 631 27.23 14.12 -5.96
N LEU A 632 27.04 14.92 -7.02
CA LEU A 632 27.11 14.47 -8.41
C LEU A 632 28.54 14.36 -8.94
N PRO A 633 28.82 13.41 -9.85
CA PRO A 633 30.05 13.41 -10.64
C PRO A 633 30.23 14.72 -11.43
N PRO A 634 31.47 15.18 -11.70
CA PRO A 634 31.72 16.47 -12.34
C PRO A 634 30.97 16.70 -13.66
N GLU A 635 30.88 15.68 -14.52
CA GLU A 635 30.17 15.77 -15.80
C GLU A 635 28.68 16.05 -15.61
N ILE A 636 28.00 15.24 -14.78
CA ILE A 636 26.56 15.38 -14.53
C ILE A 636 26.27 16.64 -13.74
N ARG A 637 27.18 17.04 -12.84
CA ARG A 637 27.09 18.31 -12.11
C ARG A 637 27.09 19.51 -13.06
N ALA A 638 27.95 19.51 -14.08
CA ALA A 638 28.01 20.60 -15.07
C ALA A 638 26.70 20.70 -15.87
N LYS A 639 26.14 19.56 -16.30
CA LYS A 639 24.85 19.51 -17.00
C LYS A 639 23.69 19.95 -16.10
N ALA A 640 23.68 19.53 -14.85
CA ALA A 640 22.68 19.95 -13.87
C ALA A 640 22.72 21.47 -13.61
N ILE A 641 23.91 22.07 -13.57
CA ILE A 641 24.06 23.53 -13.46
C ILE A 641 23.52 24.23 -14.72
N ALA A 642 23.84 23.73 -15.92
CA ALA A 642 23.30 24.29 -17.16
C ALA A 642 21.77 24.21 -17.20
N PHE A 643 21.19 23.09 -16.80
CA PHE A 643 19.73 22.93 -16.67
C PHE A 643 19.11 23.95 -15.69
N LEU A 644 19.76 24.20 -14.54
CA LEU A 644 19.32 25.21 -13.58
C LEU A 644 19.41 26.63 -14.16
N ASP A 645 20.47 26.92 -14.92
CA ASP A 645 20.64 28.19 -15.62
C ASP A 645 19.52 28.40 -16.66
N ASP A 646 19.17 27.36 -17.43
CA ASP A 646 18.07 27.40 -18.40
C ASP A 646 16.71 27.64 -17.73
N LEU A 647 16.44 27.00 -16.57
CA LEU A 647 15.24 27.25 -15.79
C LEU A 647 15.18 28.70 -15.30
N TRP A 648 16.30 29.23 -14.80
CA TRP A 648 16.39 30.61 -14.34
C TRP A 648 16.13 31.60 -15.48
N ASP A 649 16.70 31.37 -16.66
CA ASP A 649 16.48 32.20 -17.86
C ASP A 649 15.05 32.12 -18.38
N ALA A 650 14.37 31.00 -18.19
CA ALA A 650 12.95 30.87 -18.45
C ALA A 650 12.07 31.66 -17.46
N GLY A 651 12.65 32.22 -16.39
CA GLY A 651 11.96 32.99 -15.35
C GLY A 651 11.54 32.15 -14.12
N VAL A 652 12.03 30.92 -13.97
CA VAL A 652 11.71 30.07 -12.82
C VAL A 652 12.61 30.43 -11.63
N PRO A 653 12.08 30.47 -10.39
CA PRO A 653 10.68 30.31 -10.00
C PRO A 653 9.92 31.64 -9.83
N LEU A 654 10.55 32.77 -10.15
CA LEU A 654 10.07 34.12 -9.78
C LEU A 654 8.96 34.65 -10.69
N ASP A 655 9.07 34.46 -12.01
CA ASP A 655 8.14 35.01 -13.00
C ASP A 655 7.24 33.94 -13.62
N LYS A 656 7.81 32.76 -13.84
CA LYS A 656 7.15 31.66 -14.52
C LYS A 656 7.12 30.43 -13.66
N PRO A 657 5.92 30.00 -13.31
CA PRO A 657 5.72 28.70 -12.72
C PRO A 657 5.06 27.69 -13.63
N VAL A 658 5.05 26.47 -13.11
CA VAL A 658 4.33 25.31 -13.61
C VAL A 658 5.10 24.63 -14.74
N SER A 659 5.35 23.34 -14.53
CA SER A 659 5.61 22.46 -15.65
C SER A 659 4.30 22.31 -16.42
N ASP A 660 4.27 22.70 -17.69
CA ASP A 660 3.13 22.42 -18.55
C ASP A 660 2.84 20.91 -18.57
N SER A 661 1.58 20.56 -18.78
CA SER A 661 1.11 19.17 -18.87
C SER A 661 1.60 18.46 -20.14
N ASP A 662 2.27 19.18 -21.04
CA ASP A 662 2.73 18.75 -22.36
C ASP A 662 4.08 18.01 -22.36
N GLY A 663 4.74 17.88 -21.20
CA GLY A 663 5.96 17.10 -21.08
C GLY A 663 5.75 15.57 -21.18
N LYS A 664 6.85 14.81 -21.24
CA LYS A 664 6.82 13.34 -21.18
C LYS A 664 6.14 12.89 -19.87
N ARG A 665 5.30 11.86 -19.95
CA ARG A 665 4.61 11.28 -18.78
C ARG A 665 5.58 10.55 -17.86
N ARG A 666 5.37 10.64 -16.55
CA ARG A 666 6.23 10.00 -15.54
C ARG A 666 5.74 8.61 -15.15
N GLU A 667 4.44 8.37 -15.31
CA GLU A 667 3.75 7.15 -14.90
C GLU A 667 4.23 5.92 -15.70
N PRO A 668 4.27 4.72 -15.07
CA PRO A 668 4.48 3.47 -15.80
C PRO A 668 3.23 3.03 -16.59
N TYR A 669 2.05 3.55 -16.21
CA TYR A 669 0.76 3.31 -16.84
C TYR A 669 0.29 4.48 -17.72
N ASP A 670 -0.71 4.22 -18.56
CA ASP A 670 -1.35 5.25 -19.36
C ASP A 670 -2.51 5.87 -18.58
N LEU A 671 -2.57 7.21 -18.55
CA LEU A 671 -3.65 7.91 -17.84
C LEU A 671 -5.01 7.67 -18.49
N GLY A 672 -6.01 7.39 -17.66
CA GLY A 672 -7.42 7.35 -18.05
C GLY A 672 -7.96 8.72 -18.49
N PRO A 673 -9.11 8.78 -19.18
CA PRO A 673 -9.69 10.04 -19.65
C PRO A 673 -9.95 11.06 -18.53
N GLY A 674 -10.44 10.62 -17.37
CA GLY A 674 -10.67 11.47 -16.20
C GLY A 674 -9.36 12.02 -15.63
N MET A 675 -8.37 11.16 -15.44
CA MET A 675 -7.03 11.56 -14.98
C MET A 675 -6.37 12.53 -15.98
N LYS A 676 -6.53 12.33 -17.29
CA LYS A 676 -6.02 13.24 -18.32
C LYS A 676 -6.65 14.62 -18.21
N GLN A 677 -7.96 14.68 -17.96
CA GLN A 677 -8.65 15.95 -17.72
C GLN A 677 -8.07 16.66 -16.49
N PHE A 678 -7.83 15.93 -15.39
CA PHE A 678 -7.21 16.49 -14.20
C PHE A 678 -5.76 16.93 -14.44
N ALA A 679 -4.98 16.11 -15.16
CA ALA A 679 -3.61 16.40 -15.55
C ALA A 679 -3.51 17.69 -16.38
N GLY A 680 -4.42 17.88 -17.34
CA GLY A 680 -4.47 19.04 -18.24
C GLY A 680 -4.95 20.35 -17.60
N ARG A 681 -5.45 20.34 -16.35
CA ARG A 681 -5.89 21.58 -15.69
C ARG A 681 -4.69 22.44 -15.31
N GLN A 682 -4.57 23.62 -15.90
CA GLN A 682 -3.58 24.61 -15.48
C GLN A 682 -3.79 24.98 -14.00
N VAL A 683 -2.70 24.96 -13.23
CA VAL A 683 -2.73 25.38 -11.82
C VAL A 683 -2.42 26.87 -11.78
N ALA A 684 -3.31 27.66 -11.16
CA ALA A 684 -3.00 29.04 -10.86
C ALA A 684 -1.80 29.09 -9.91
N TYR A 685 -0.72 29.72 -10.34
CA TYR A 685 0.46 29.94 -9.51
C TYR A 685 0.85 31.40 -9.53
N THR A 686 1.28 31.87 -8.37
CA THR A 686 2.06 33.09 -8.20
C THR A 686 3.24 32.74 -7.32
N ALA A 687 4.43 33.24 -7.66
CA ALA A 687 5.63 32.97 -6.88
C ALA A 687 5.37 33.36 -5.43
N SER A 688 5.61 32.42 -4.53
CA SER A 688 5.33 32.59 -3.12
C SER A 688 6.62 32.47 -2.31
N ILE A 689 6.53 32.80 -1.02
CA ILE A 689 7.70 32.78 -0.15
C ILE A 689 8.39 31.42 -0.17
N GLU A 690 7.63 30.32 -0.27
CA GLU A 690 8.11 28.95 -0.32
C GLU A 690 9.11 28.73 -1.48
N ASP A 691 8.91 29.39 -2.61
CA ASP A 691 9.72 29.23 -3.82
C ASP A 691 11.10 29.91 -3.71
N LEU A 692 11.27 30.87 -2.77
CA LEU A 692 12.55 31.53 -2.54
C LEU A 692 13.63 30.57 -2.04
N TYR A 693 13.25 29.43 -1.47
CA TYR A 693 14.21 28.40 -1.09
C TYR A 693 14.90 27.78 -2.32
N ALA A 694 14.19 27.62 -3.43
CA ALA A 694 14.80 27.20 -4.70
C ALA A 694 15.77 28.25 -5.25
N VAL A 695 15.44 29.55 -5.12
CA VAL A 695 16.31 30.67 -5.51
C VAL A 695 17.62 30.65 -4.71
N TRP A 696 17.52 30.50 -3.38
CA TRP A 696 18.70 30.43 -2.52
C TRP A 696 19.56 29.19 -2.80
N THR A 697 18.95 28.01 -2.93
CA THR A 697 19.71 26.77 -3.22
C THR A 697 20.40 26.84 -4.57
N TYR A 698 19.77 27.43 -5.59
CA TYR A 698 20.41 27.70 -6.88
C TYR A 698 21.60 28.65 -6.74
N ALA A 699 21.40 29.83 -6.14
CA ALA A 699 22.47 30.80 -5.93
C ALA A 699 23.68 30.18 -5.21
N HIS A 700 23.39 29.40 -4.16
CA HIS A 700 24.40 28.82 -3.29
C HIS A 700 25.11 27.61 -3.91
N TYR A 701 24.38 26.56 -4.31
CA TYR A 701 24.99 25.30 -4.75
C TYR A 701 25.49 25.32 -6.19
N ALA A 702 24.86 26.12 -7.06
CA ALA A 702 25.32 26.32 -8.45
C ALA A 702 26.33 27.47 -8.57
N ASP A 703 26.60 28.20 -7.48
CA ASP A 703 27.46 29.39 -7.46
C ASP A 703 27.02 30.43 -8.50
N ARG A 704 25.78 30.91 -8.34
CA ARG A 704 25.08 31.83 -9.25
C ARG A 704 24.57 33.09 -8.55
N TRP A 705 25.34 33.57 -7.57
CA TRP A 705 25.02 34.77 -6.80
C TRP A 705 24.87 36.02 -7.67
N ASP A 706 25.68 36.14 -8.72
CA ASP A 706 25.65 37.20 -9.73
C ASP A 706 24.30 37.27 -10.47
N ARG A 707 23.75 36.10 -10.85
CA ARG A 707 22.47 36.03 -11.55
C ARG A 707 21.30 36.39 -10.65
N VAL A 708 21.32 35.89 -9.41
CA VAL A 708 20.27 36.20 -8.42
C VAL A 708 20.31 37.67 -8.00
N GLN A 709 21.50 38.30 -7.98
CA GLN A 709 21.65 39.72 -7.69
C GLN A 709 20.82 40.59 -8.64
N GLY A 710 20.78 40.27 -9.93
CA GLY A 710 19.97 41.00 -10.92
C GLY A 710 18.46 40.92 -10.67
N ARG A 711 17.99 39.96 -9.86
CA ARG A 711 16.56 39.71 -9.58
C ARG A 711 16.20 39.90 -8.10
N ILE A 712 17.09 40.46 -7.29
CA ILE A 712 16.88 40.61 -5.84
C ILE A 712 15.66 41.48 -5.49
N GLY A 713 15.26 42.40 -6.39
CA GLY A 713 14.04 43.20 -6.24
C GLY A 713 12.77 42.36 -6.15
N ALA A 714 12.65 41.32 -6.99
CA ALA A 714 11.50 40.40 -6.96
C ALA A 714 11.49 39.54 -5.67
N VAL A 715 12.67 39.12 -5.20
CA VAL A 715 12.82 38.43 -3.90
C VAL A 715 12.33 39.32 -2.76
N ARG A 716 12.69 40.61 -2.78
CA ARG A 716 12.24 41.59 -1.79
C ARG A 716 10.73 41.77 -1.82
N GLU A 717 10.13 41.90 -3.01
CA GLU A 717 8.68 42.06 -3.16
C GLU A 717 7.92 40.84 -2.57
N ILE A 718 8.29 39.62 -2.96
CA ILE A 718 7.69 38.39 -2.43
C ILE A 718 7.81 38.31 -0.91
N PHE A 719 9.00 38.62 -0.37
CA PHE A 719 9.22 38.62 1.07
C PHE A 719 8.38 39.68 1.78
N THR A 720 8.39 40.92 1.30
CA THR A 720 7.64 42.04 1.89
C THR A 720 6.13 41.77 1.86
N ASP A 721 5.60 41.21 0.78
CA ASP A 721 4.19 40.86 0.69
C ASP A 721 3.80 39.69 1.60
N PHE A 722 4.68 38.70 1.76
CA PHE A 722 4.45 37.64 2.72
C PHE A 722 4.54 38.15 4.17
N ALA A 723 5.50 39.01 4.49
CA ALA A 723 5.74 39.54 5.83
C ALA A 723 4.59 40.42 6.37
N LYS A 724 3.75 40.97 5.48
CA LYS A 724 2.51 41.71 5.86
C LYS A 724 1.41 40.79 6.39
N ARG A 725 1.47 39.48 6.13
CA ARG A 725 0.42 38.54 6.53
C ARG A 725 0.48 38.30 8.04
N ASP A 726 -0.70 38.21 8.65
CA ASP A 726 -0.80 37.66 9.99
C ASP A 726 -0.70 36.14 9.90
N ILE A 727 0.46 35.59 10.29
CA ILE A 727 0.72 34.16 10.25
C ILE A 727 0.35 33.61 11.62
N GLN A 728 -0.88 33.15 11.74
CA GLN A 728 -1.34 32.38 12.90
C GLN A 728 -1.38 30.90 12.53
N PHE A 729 -1.07 30.03 13.49
CA PHE A 729 -1.17 28.59 13.32
C PHE A 729 -2.45 28.09 13.98
N ASP A 730 -3.46 27.77 13.18
CA ASP A 730 -4.68 27.14 13.69
C ASP A 730 -4.47 25.63 13.84
N HIS A 731 -4.18 25.22 15.08
CA HIS A 731 -4.02 23.80 15.40
C HIS A 731 -5.32 23.01 15.29
N ALA A 732 -6.49 23.64 15.23
CA ALA A 732 -7.79 23.02 14.98
C ALA A 732 -8.23 23.11 13.50
N GLY A 733 -7.48 23.84 12.67
CA GLY A 733 -7.81 24.17 11.30
C GLY A 733 -7.65 22.99 10.31
N THR A 734 -8.48 23.01 9.26
CA THR A 734 -8.41 22.07 8.12
C THR A 734 -7.88 22.73 6.83
N GLN A 735 -7.28 23.92 6.96
CA GLN A 735 -6.81 24.76 5.83
C GLN A 735 -5.33 24.52 5.46
N ASP A 736 -4.80 23.35 5.80
CA ASP A 736 -3.47 22.89 5.34
C ASP A 736 -2.29 23.79 5.77
N GLU A 737 -2.49 24.64 6.78
CA GLU A 737 -1.48 25.59 7.28
C GLU A 737 -0.20 24.87 7.72
N ALA A 738 -0.33 23.71 8.37
CA ALA A 738 0.79 22.85 8.76
C ALA A 738 1.59 22.31 7.56
N GLU A 739 0.95 22.03 6.43
CA GLU A 739 1.64 21.55 5.21
C GLU A 739 2.50 22.65 4.60
N ARG A 740 2.07 23.90 4.73
CA ARG A 740 2.72 25.05 4.12
C ARG A 740 3.79 25.68 5.00
N LEU A 741 3.65 25.59 6.32
CA LEU A 741 4.53 26.26 7.28
C LEU A 741 6.01 25.87 7.12
N ASN A 742 6.31 24.60 6.85
CA ASN A 742 7.69 24.15 6.67
C ASN A 742 8.35 24.81 5.44
N GLY A 743 7.64 24.86 4.31
CA GLY A 743 8.12 25.54 3.10
C GLY A 743 8.24 27.05 3.29
N GLN A 744 7.29 27.66 4.01
CA GLN A 744 7.31 29.10 4.28
C GLN A 744 8.49 29.50 5.17
N LEU A 745 8.76 28.71 6.22
CA LEU A 745 9.95 28.88 7.06
C LEU A 745 11.24 28.81 6.23
N ALA A 746 11.34 27.81 5.35
CA ALA A 746 12.49 27.67 4.47
C ALA A 746 12.66 28.88 3.53
N GLY A 747 11.54 29.39 2.99
CA GLY A 747 11.49 30.59 2.16
C GLY A 747 11.94 31.86 2.87
N VAL A 748 11.48 32.09 4.11
CA VAL A 748 11.90 33.24 4.93
C VAL A 748 13.39 33.16 5.27
N LEU A 749 13.89 31.98 5.63
CA LEU A 749 15.32 31.76 5.85
C LEU A 749 16.13 32.05 4.58
N ALA A 750 15.66 31.57 3.43
CA ALA A 750 16.27 31.80 2.14
C ALA A 750 16.34 33.29 1.79
N ALA A 751 15.24 34.03 1.96
CA ALA A 751 15.21 35.48 1.77
C ALA A 751 16.27 36.19 2.61
N GLY A 752 16.35 35.89 3.92
CA GLY A 752 17.35 36.52 4.78
C GLY A 752 18.80 36.16 4.38
N ARG A 753 19.07 34.94 3.93
CA ARG A 753 20.39 34.54 3.40
C ARG A 753 20.73 35.29 2.10
N LEU A 754 19.75 35.42 1.20
CA LEU A 754 19.90 36.17 -0.05
C LEU A 754 20.19 37.64 0.24
N PHE A 755 19.41 38.30 1.11
CA PHE A 755 19.64 39.69 1.49
C PHE A 755 21.01 39.88 2.12
N ARG A 756 21.45 38.98 3.01
CA ARG A 756 22.77 39.04 3.64
C ARG A 756 23.92 38.93 2.65
N ARG A 757 23.81 38.03 1.67
CA ARG A 757 24.92 37.74 0.75
C ARG A 757 24.99 38.71 -0.43
N ILE A 758 23.84 39.13 -0.95
CA ILE A 758 23.72 39.92 -2.19
C ILE A 758 23.65 41.43 -1.92
N GLY A 759 23.19 41.89 -0.75
CA GLY A 759 22.88 43.31 -0.55
C GLY A 759 23.12 43.88 0.84
N THR A 760 23.25 45.22 0.88
CA THR A 760 23.28 46.08 2.07
C THR A 760 21.89 46.27 2.70
N ASP A 761 20.96 45.34 2.46
CA ASP A 761 19.56 45.40 2.92
C ASP A 761 19.46 44.91 4.37
N GLU A 762 20.03 45.69 5.29
CA GLU A 762 20.03 45.34 6.71
C GLU A 762 18.62 45.29 7.28
N ASP A 763 17.71 46.13 6.79
CA ASP A 763 16.30 46.13 7.20
C ASP A 763 15.59 44.85 6.79
N GLY A 764 15.76 44.41 5.53
CA GLY A 764 15.25 43.14 5.04
C GLY A 764 15.85 41.94 5.81
N GLN A 765 17.14 42.00 6.14
CA GLN A 765 17.79 40.97 6.97
C GLN A 765 17.19 40.91 8.38
N ARG A 766 17.07 42.06 9.07
CA ARG A 766 16.47 42.15 10.40
C ARG A 766 15.01 41.68 10.39
N ALA A 767 14.24 42.09 9.39
CA ALA A 767 12.85 41.70 9.23
C ALA A 767 12.71 40.18 8.97
N ALA A 768 13.55 39.60 8.11
CA ALA A 768 13.55 38.16 7.84
C ALA A 768 13.94 37.36 9.07
N ALA A 769 14.94 37.80 9.83
CA ALA A 769 15.37 37.14 11.07
C ALA A 769 14.27 37.18 12.14
N ALA A 770 13.62 38.34 12.34
CA ALA A 770 12.49 38.48 13.26
C ALA A 770 11.29 37.61 12.86
N LEU A 771 10.93 37.61 11.57
CA LEU A 771 9.84 36.78 11.07
C LEU A 771 10.14 35.29 11.20
N PHE A 772 11.37 34.88 10.86
CA PHE A 772 11.81 33.49 10.99
C PHE A 772 11.75 33.02 12.45
N ALA A 773 12.22 33.84 13.40
CA ALA A 773 12.18 33.50 14.82
C ALA A 773 10.75 33.33 15.35
N ARG A 774 9.84 34.23 14.96
CA ARG A 774 8.40 34.12 15.30
C ARG A 774 7.77 32.85 14.72
N MET A 775 7.98 32.58 13.44
CA MET A 775 7.42 31.38 12.79
C MET A 775 8.05 30.08 13.32
N ALA A 776 9.35 30.08 13.62
CA ALA A 776 10.06 28.94 14.18
C ALA A 776 9.51 28.59 15.56
N THR A 777 9.29 29.61 16.38
CA THR A 777 8.64 29.50 17.69
C THR A 777 7.30 28.77 17.59
N GLU A 778 6.41 29.19 16.68
CA GLU A 778 5.13 28.51 16.43
C GLU A 778 5.32 27.05 16.01
N ARG A 779 6.19 26.82 15.03
CA ARG A 779 6.38 25.48 14.45
C ARG A 779 6.98 24.50 15.47
N ILE A 780 7.92 24.94 16.30
CA ILE A 780 8.53 24.10 17.35
C ILE A 780 7.52 23.80 18.45
N HIS A 781 6.75 24.81 18.88
CA HIS A 781 5.70 24.60 19.85
C HIS A 781 4.66 23.61 19.32
N HIS A 782 4.26 23.71 18.04
CA HIS A 782 3.39 22.73 17.40
C HIS A 782 3.97 21.31 17.42
N GLU A 783 5.27 21.12 17.12
CA GLU A 783 5.90 19.80 17.19
C GLU A 783 5.85 19.18 18.60
N ARG A 784 5.94 20.03 19.63
CA ARG A 784 5.96 19.62 21.04
C ARG A 784 4.56 19.39 21.61
N ALA A 785 3.62 20.27 21.29
CA ALA A 785 2.29 20.33 21.89
C ALA A 785 1.24 19.49 21.14
N ASP A 786 1.41 19.28 19.83
CA ASP A 786 0.41 18.57 19.04
C ASP A 786 0.69 17.06 18.97
N THR A 787 -0.28 16.26 19.39
CA THR A 787 -0.24 14.79 19.28
C THR A 787 -0.97 14.24 18.04
N TRP A 788 -1.60 15.10 17.23
CA TRP A 788 -2.21 14.71 15.96
C TRP A 788 -1.18 14.51 14.85
N LEU A 789 -0.89 13.26 14.50
CA LEU A 789 0.07 12.96 13.42
C LEU A 789 -0.60 12.98 12.04
N ILE A 790 -1.88 12.59 11.94
CA ILE A 790 -2.68 12.67 10.71
C ILE A 790 -3.80 13.69 10.94
N ARG A 791 -4.27 14.40 9.92
CA ARG A 791 -5.34 15.41 9.99
C ARG A 791 -6.18 15.38 8.71
N PRO A 792 -7.47 15.75 8.75
CA PRO A 792 -8.25 15.98 7.55
C PRO A 792 -7.82 17.31 6.91
N THR A 793 -7.46 17.28 5.63
CA THR A 793 -6.86 18.42 4.90
C THR A 793 -7.72 18.79 3.68
N ARG A 794 -7.94 20.08 3.42
CA ARG A 794 -8.78 20.57 2.30
C ARG A 794 -8.03 20.64 0.97
N ALA A 795 -6.71 20.80 0.98
CA ALA A 795 -5.91 21.05 -0.22
C ALA A 795 -6.00 19.93 -1.26
N VAL A 796 -6.46 18.72 -0.86
CA VAL A 796 -6.16 17.52 -1.65
C VAL A 796 -7.30 16.52 -1.81
N SER A 797 -8.45 16.68 -1.15
CA SER A 797 -9.68 15.99 -1.60
C SER A 797 -10.94 16.73 -1.16
N LYS A 798 -11.97 16.77 -2.00
CA LYS A 798 -13.29 17.38 -1.70
C LYS A 798 -14.22 16.46 -0.88
N GLY A 799 -13.75 15.32 -0.35
CA GLY A 799 -14.60 14.22 0.16
C GLY A 799 -14.37 13.77 1.62
N LEU A 800 -15.29 12.91 2.10
CA LEU A 800 -15.46 12.44 3.49
C LEU A 800 -14.25 11.75 4.15
N HIS A 801 -13.22 11.34 3.40
CA HIS A 801 -12.12 10.48 3.90
C HIS A 801 -10.71 11.09 3.72
N GLY A 802 -10.61 12.42 3.65
CA GLY A 802 -9.40 13.21 3.32
C GLY A 802 -8.31 13.32 4.40
N ALA A 803 -7.99 12.24 5.13
CA ALA A 803 -6.94 12.26 6.15
C ALA A 803 -5.53 12.17 5.52
N LYS A 804 -4.65 13.12 5.84
CA LYS A 804 -3.23 13.18 5.46
C LYS A 804 -2.32 13.37 6.66
N VAL A 805 -1.02 13.14 6.52
CA VAL A 805 -0.02 13.40 7.58
C VAL A 805 0.72 14.70 7.21
N PRO A 806 0.14 15.89 7.46
CA PRO A 806 0.67 17.16 6.96
C PRO A 806 1.98 17.60 7.61
N ARG A 807 2.33 17.04 8.77
CA ARG A 807 3.35 17.56 9.71
C ARG A 807 4.75 17.77 9.11
N TYR A 808 5.15 16.94 8.15
CA TYR A 808 6.49 16.96 7.55
C TYR A 808 6.50 17.24 6.04
N VAL A 809 5.36 17.66 5.48
CA VAL A 809 5.28 18.10 4.09
C VAL A 809 6.08 19.39 3.91
N GLY A 810 6.79 19.53 2.80
CA GLY A 810 7.61 20.73 2.51
C GLY A 810 8.85 20.92 3.40
N LEU A 811 9.20 19.94 4.23
CA LEU A 811 10.34 20.03 5.15
C LEU A 811 11.68 20.09 4.41
N THR A 812 12.48 21.14 4.59
CA THR A 812 13.84 21.24 4.03
C THR A 812 14.89 20.77 5.05
N PRO A 813 16.15 20.49 4.64
CA PRO A 813 17.20 20.05 5.57
C PRO A 813 17.42 21.01 6.76
N GLU A 814 17.35 22.32 6.52
CA GLU A 814 17.49 23.36 7.52
C GLU A 814 16.32 23.36 8.50
N VAL A 815 15.09 23.28 8.02
CA VAL A 815 13.89 23.28 8.87
C VAL A 815 13.81 21.97 9.66
N ALA A 816 14.20 20.83 9.06
CA ALA A 816 14.34 19.56 9.77
C ALA A 816 15.37 19.66 10.90
N THR A 817 16.53 20.29 10.64
CA THR A 817 17.57 20.50 11.66
C THR A 817 17.10 21.44 12.77
N LEU A 818 16.36 22.51 12.43
CA LEU A 818 15.74 23.41 13.40
C LEU A 818 14.83 22.62 14.36
N LEU A 819 13.96 21.77 13.83
CA LEU A 819 13.13 20.88 14.64
C LEU A 819 13.97 19.93 15.50
N GLY A 820 15.02 19.33 14.93
CA GLY A 820 15.93 18.47 15.69
C GLY A 820 16.63 19.19 16.85
N ARG A 821 17.00 20.47 16.68
CA ARG A 821 17.66 21.28 17.72
C ARG A 821 16.69 21.68 18.83
N TYR A 822 15.52 22.20 18.46
CA TYR A 822 14.63 22.83 19.44
C TYR A 822 13.44 21.96 19.84
N ALA A 823 12.91 21.08 18.98
CA ALA A 823 11.87 20.13 19.37
C ALA A 823 12.44 18.78 19.86
N GLY A 824 13.63 18.39 19.37
CA GLY A 824 14.45 17.29 19.89
C GLY A 824 13.67 16.00 20.16
N GLU A 825 13.44 15.72 21.44
CA GLU A 825 12.71 14.53 21.89
C GLU A 825 11.28 14.46 21.35
N ALA A 826 10.57 15.58 21.20
CA ALA A 826 9.22 15.58 20.67
C ALA A 826 9.20 15.12 19.20
N LEU A 827 10.13 15.63 18.39
CA LEU A 827 10.30 15.20 17.01
C LEU A 827 10.59 13.69 16.93
N GLU A 828 11.55 13.21 17.73
CA GLU A 828 11.90 11.79 17.76
C GLU A 828 10.72 10.91 18.18
N ARG A 829 9.96 11.31 19.21
CA ARG A 829 8.73 10.62 19.63
C ARG A 829 7.69 10.58 18.51
N ASN A 830 7.45 11.70 17.83
CA ASN A 830 6.45 11.78 16.76
C ASN A 830 6.84 10.94 15.54
N VAL A 831 8.10 11.01 15.10
CA VAL A 831 8.62 10.20 13.98
C VAL A 831 8.59 8.71 14.33
N GLN A 832 8.93 8.35 15.56
CA GLN A 832 8.85 6.96 16.04
C GLN A 832 7.39 6.47 16.07
N ALA A 833 6.46 7.29 16.56
CA ALA A 833 5.05 6.93 16.60
C ALA A 833 4.46 6.76 15.19
N LEU A 834 4.77 7.67 14.26
CA LEU A 834 4.41 7.52 12.84
C LEU A 834 5.01 6.25 12.25
N THR A 835 6.29 5.97 12.51
CA THR A 835 6.96 4.78 11.96
C THR A 835 6.38 3.49 12.54
N LYS A 836 6.00 3.47 13.82
CA LYS A 836 5.39 2.30 14.45
C LYS A 836 4.00 2.03 13.89
N GLY A 837 3.24 3.08 13.56
CA GLY A 837 1.93 2.94 12.94
C GLY A 837 1.93 2.74 11.42
N LEU A 838 2.97 3.21 10.73
CA LEU A 838 3.16 3.10 9.29
C LEU A 838 4.54 2.46 9.01
N PRO A 839 4.79 1.19 9.35
CA PRO A 839 6.13 0.59 9.26
C PRO A 839 6.73 0.63 7.85
N LEU A 840 5.88 0.79 6.84
CA LEU A 840 6.23 0.85 5.41
C LEU A 840 6.12 2.25 4.81
N TRP A 841 6.12 3.32 5.61
CA TRP A 841 5.97 4.71 5.14
C TRP A 841 6.94 5.10 4.02
N TYR A 842 8.06 4.38 3.90
CA TYR A 842 9.10 4.65 2.91
C TYR A 842 8.85 4.01 1.55
N GLN A 843 7.98 3.00 1.47
CA GLN A 843 7.82 2.17 0.28
C GLN A 843 6.92 2.81 -0.78
N ALA A 844 7.41 2.86 -2.01
CA ALA A 844 6.62 3.14 -3.20
C ALA A 844 5.57 2.05 -3.41
N TYR A 845 4.33 2.47 -3.63
CA TYR A 845 3.16 1.59 -3.78
C TYR A 845 2.96 0.60 -2.62
N GLY A 846 3.59 0.86 -1.46
CA GLY A 846 3.41 0.09 -0.22
C GLY A 846 2.02 0.26 0.36
N GLU A 847 1.58 -0.72 1.14
CA GLU A 847 0.24 -0.70 1.74
C GLU A 847 0.08 0.49 2.70
N ARG A 848 -1.08 1.15 2.64
CA ARG A 848 -1.44 2.21 3.59
C ARG A 848 -2.06 1.62 4.85
N MET A 849 -1.46 1.93 5.99
CA MET A 849 -1.76 1.29 7.28
C MET A 849 -2.54 2.18 8.26
N ILE A 850 -2.67 3.48 7.97
CA ILE A 850 -3.40 4.42 8.83
C ILE A 850 -4.06 5.50 7.96
N GLY A 851 -5.28 5.90 8.33
CA GLY A 851 -5.90 7.13 7.87
C GLY A 851 -6.89 6.97 6.71
N GLY A 852 -7.87 6.09 6.85
CA GLY A 852 -9.05 6.03 5.98
C GLY A 852 -8.91 5.11 4.77
N GLU A 853 -9.86 5.26 3.86
CA GLU A 853 -10.21 4.37 2.75
C GLU A 853 -9.29 4.50 1.51
N ASN A 854 -7.98 4.40 1.74
CA ASN A 854 -6.94 4.57 0.71
C ASN A 854 -5.98 3.38 0.71
N TYR A 855 -5.51 2.97 -0.47
CA TYR A 855 -4.77 1.72 -0.63
C TYR A 855 -3.24 1.86 -0.64
N ILE A 856 -2.73 3.09 -0.79
CA ILE A 856 -1.30 3.47 -0.75
C ILE A 856 -1.12 4.82 -0.02
N SER A 857 0.07 4.99 0.57
CA SER A 857 0.49 6.29 1.12
C SER A 857 0.90 7.25 0.01
N PRO A 858 0.63 8.55 0.10
CA PRO A 858 1.04 9.47 -0.96
C PRO A 858 2.56 9.75 -0.94
N PRO A 859 3.21 10.03 -2.08
CA PRO A 859 4.66 10.21 -2.18
C PRO A 859 5.26 11.27 -1.24
N HIS A 860 4.56 12.40 -1.06
CA HIS A 860 5.03 13.50 -0.19
C HIS A 860 5.10 13.10 1.29
N LEU A 861 4.28 12.12 1.73
CA LEU A 861 4.37 11.56 3.08
C LEU A 861 5.72 10.88 3.30
N SER A 862 6.04 9.98 2.38
CA SER A 862 7.27 9.21 2.40
C SER A 862 8.49 10.13 2.40
N ARG A 863 8.46 11.17 1.54
CA ARG A 863 9.50 12.20 1.47
C ARG A 863 9.63 13.00 2.77
N GLY A 864 8.52 13.45 3.35
CA GLY A 864 8.52 14.25 4.57
C GLY A 864 9.07 13.51 5.78
N ILE A 865 8.61 12.28 6.03
CA ILE A 865 9.13 11.44 7.13
C ILE A 865 10.61 11.12 6.90
N PHE A 866 11.02 10.86 5.65
CA PHE A 866 12.43 10.63 5.34
C PHE A 866 13.30 11.84 5.68
N ALA A 867 12.88 13.06 5.32
CA ALA A 867 13.59 14.30 5.66
C ALA A 867 13.66 14.52 7.18
N ALA A 868 12.55 14.31 7.90
CA ALA A 868 12.51 14.42 9.35
C ALA A 868 13.43 13.39 10.03
N ALA A 869 13.48 12.16 9.51
CA ALA A 869 14.37 11.10 9.98
C ALA A 869 15.84 11.41 9.68
N ALA A 870 16.15 11.88 8.47
CA ALA A 870 17.51 12.10 8.00
C ALA A 870 18.17 13.31 8.67
N ASP A 871 17.52 14.47 8.63
CA ASP A 871 18.12 15.74 9.02
C ASP A 871 17.67 16.18 10.44
N GLY A 872 16.44 15.84 10.86
CA GLY A 872 15.93 16.19 12.19
C GLY A 872 16.29 15.18 13.30
N CYS A 873 15.88 13.92 13.14
CA CYS A 873 16.20 12.83 14.07
C CYS A 873 17.63 12.30 13.89
N ARG A 874 18.28 12.64 12.77
CA ARG A 874 19.68 12.30 12.48
C ARG A 874 19.92 10.79 12.46
N LEU A 875 19.03 10.02 11.82
CA LEU A 875 19.28 8.60 11.58
C LEU A 875 20.62 8.39 10.86
N SER A 876 21.26 7.24 11.10
CA SER A 876 22.50 6.89 10.42
C SER A 876 22.22 6.63 8.93
N ALA A 877 23.23 6.83 8.08
CA ALA A 877 23.14 6.54 6.65
C ALA A 877 22.73 5.08 6.38
N GLU A 878 23.21 4.14 7.21
CA GLU A 878 22.82 2.73 7.16
C GLU A 878 21.31 2.55 7.39
N ARG A 879 20.75 3.14 8.46
CA ARG A 879 19.31 3.04 8.75
C ARG A 879 18.45 3.76 7.71
N LEU A 880 18.96 4.80 7.07
CA LEU A 880 18.27 5.50 5.99
C LEU A 880 18.31 4.69 4.68
N ALA A 881 19.42 4.00 4.39
CA ALA A 881 19.54 3.15 3.21
C ALA A 881 18.53 2.00 3.22
N THR A 882 18.23 1.40 4.38
CA THR A 882 17.14 0.40 4.51
C THR A 882 15.73 0.98 4.38
N ARG A 883 15.61 2.30 4.16
CA ARG A 883 14.35 3.04 3.97
C ARG A 883 14.38 3.81 2.65
N LEU A 884 15.41 3.63 1.83
CA LEU A 884 15.37 4.00 0.43
C LEU A 884 14.62 2.85 -0.26
N ASP A 885 13.58 3.16 -1.02
CA ASP A 885 12.86 2.21 -1.87
C ASP A 885 13.07 2.60 -3.34
N GLN A 886 12.49 1.85 -4.28
CA GLN A 886 12.45 2.17 -5.70
C GLN A 886 11.71 3.49 -5.98
N PRO A 887 12.01 4.17 -7.10
CA PRO A 887 11.27 5.36 -7.51
C PRO A 887 9.80 5.05 -7.79
N TRP A 888 8.91 6.00 -7.49
CA TRP A 888 7.48 5.88 -7.79
C TRP A 888 7.18 5.99 -9.28
N CYS A 889 8.02 6.72 -10.01
CA CYS A 889 7.80 7.08 -11.40
C CYS A 889 9.14 7.49 -12.03
N ARG A 890 9.14 7.77 -13.34
CA ARG A 890 10.31 8.33 -14.01
C ARG A 890 10.63 9.74 -13.54
N ALA A 891 11.92 10.05 -13.43
CA ALA A 891 12.46 11.33 -12.97
C ALA A 891 11.90 11.75 -11.59
N ASP A 892 11.71 10.79 -10.68
CA ASP A 892 11.13 11.00 -9.34
C ASP A 892 12.00 11.94 -8.48
N LEU A 893 11.50 13.16 -8.25
CA LEU A 893 12.21 14.19 -7.48
C LEU A 893 12.45 13.75 -6.03
N TYR A 894 11.53 13.00 -5.43
CA TYR A 894 11.63 12.58 -4.05
C TYR A 894 12.64 11.44 -3.88
N HIS A 895 12.77 10.54 -4.84
CA HIS A 895 13.82 9.51 -4.82
C HIS A 895 15.22 10.15 -4.90
N ILE A 896 15.41 11.13 -5.79
CA ILE A 896 16.64 11.93 -5.90
C ILE A 896 16.97 12.61 -4.56
N GLU A 897 15.99 13.27 -3.94
CA GLU A 897 16.20 13.97 -2.68
C GLU A 897 16.57 13.02 -1.52
N LYS A 898 15.94 11.83 -1.46
CA LYS A 898 16.26 10.81 -0.45
C LYS A 898 17.69 10.29 -0.59
N ILE A 899 18.16 10.02 -1.82
CA ILE A 899 19.55 9.62 -2.06
C ILE A 899 20.51 10.74 -1.64
N ALA A 900 20.23 11.99 -2.04
CA ALA A 900 21.03 13.14 -1.62
C ALA A 900 21.08 13.26 -0.09
N ALA A 901 19.97 13.04 0.63
CA ALA A 901 19.94 13.05 2.09
C ALA A 901 20.83 11.96 2.72
N ILE A 902 20.88 10.75 2.15
CA ILE A 902 21.79 9.70 2.61
C ILE A 902 23.25 10.10 2.37
N LEU A 903 23.56 10.59 1.17
CA LEU A 903 24.93 11.03 0.81
C LEU A 903 25.39 12.22 1.66
N ARG A 904 24.50 13.16 2.03
CA ARG A 904 24.83 14.22 3.00
C ARG A 904 25.33 13.66 4.34
N ARG A 905 24.84 12.49 4.76
CA ARG A 905 25.28 11.85 6.01
C ARG A 905 26.62 11.13 5.85
N LEU A 906 26.86 10.51 4.70
CA LEU A 906 28.11 9.81 4.38
C LEU A 906 29.28 10.78 4.12
N ASP A 907 29.05 11.83 3.34
CA ASP A 907 30.08 12.75 2.81
C ASP A 907 30.63 13.75 3.84
N GLY A 908 30.47 13.45 5.14
CA GLY A 908 30.97 14.30 6.21
C GLY A 908 30.31 15.69 6.31
N ILE A 909 29.34 16.04 5.45
CA ILE A 909 28.52 17.27 5.55
C ILE A 909 27.85 17.36 6.92
N SER A 910 27.57 16.19 7.51
CA SER A 910 27.10 16.02 8.88
C SER A 910 28.00 16.61 9.99
N SER A 911 29.31 16.82 9.82
CA SER A 911 30.19 17.00 10.99
C SER A 911 30.55 18.44 11.36
N GLN A 912 30.53 19.39 10.43
CA GLN A 912 30.94 20.77 10.74
C GLN A 912 29.79 21.77 10.63
N TYR A 913 29.01 21.77 9.54
CA TYR A 913 27.90 22.70 9.36
C TYR A 913 26.70 22.37 10.27
N TRP A 914 26.18 21.15 10.16
CA TRP A 914 25.02 20.71 10.95
C TRP A 914 25.36 20.49 12.43
N VAL A 915 26.64 20.33 12.79
CA VAL A 915 27.11 20.37 14.20
C VAL A 915 27.26 21.82 14.67
N ALA A 916 27.72 22.72 13.82
CA ALA A 916 27.80 24.13 14.15
C ALA A 916 26.42 24.76 14.35
N LEU A 917 25.41 24.37 13.56
CA LEU A 917 24.02 24.74 13.81
C LEU A 917 23.45 24.11 15.10
N ARG A 918 24.18 23.25 15.82
CA ARG A 918 23.78 22.69 17.13
C ARG A 918 24.44 23.38 18.32
N ARG A 919 25.66 23.88 18.13
CA ARG A 919 26.30 24.77 19.10
C ARG A 919 25.55 26.10 19.06
#